data_AF-A0AAQ3PN88-F1
#
_entry.id   AF-A0AAQ3PN88-F1
#
_cell.length_a   1.000
_cell.length_b   1.000
_cell.length_c   1.000
_cell.angle_alpha   90.00
_cell.angle_beta   90.00
_cell.angle_gamma   90.00
#
_symmetry.space_group_name_H-M   'P 1'
#
loop_
_entity.id
_entity.type
_entity.pdbx_description
1 polymer ?
#
loop_
_entity_poly.entity_id
_entity_poly.type
_entity_poly.pdbx_seq_one_letter_code
_entity_poly.pdbx_strand_id
1 'polypeptide(L)'
;MATFHASEIKSLVYLHAAMCETLRLYPPIPFEFKTAAAADVLPCGKVLKAGDKVLFFNYAMSRMEGVWGKDCMEFRPERWITEEGSLRYEPSYKFFSFNTGPRTCLGKDMAFVLTKTVAAAMLWNFAFEVVPGHVVEPKLSIILHMKNGLLVRVRRRAGTMSSVGKLCIFGTFMLRDMDPFFLSIELLSVLCFFLLILYYHHLQSKKTSPLEPIEWPIVGHLPVLIANIHRFHDWTTGVLAGVGYNYEGRLGWTGLRYFMACDPSNVRHVFTSNFANYPKGDEFASTFDILGDGILNADGESWRRQRVKVQTLMADPRFRRYTARCSHDKVEKSLLPFLALAADEGRPCDLLEVFMRLMFDVTCALVCGVDPGCLVVTGELPVVPFMRATDVVLETIFLRHIIPMPCWKLMRRLNVGPERKMAVARRTIDGFMADTIAARRTDMLKLNDGATATADSADLLSSFLSHENTSTDEFIRDTTLSLLFAGRDTVAAALAWFFYLVSTNPPVEKKLLDELSSLATTASSGMATFDASEVSSLVYLHAVLCETLRLYPPIPFEFKTAAAGDVLPSGKALKPGDKVLFLNYAMGRMEGVWGRGCMEFDPERWVTEEGGLRYEPSHKFNAFNTGPRMCLGKDMAFVMIKTVAAAMLWNFAVEVVPGHVVEPRLSIILLMKNGLVVRVRRRS
;
A
#
# COMPACT_ATOMS: atom_id res chain seq x y z
N MET A 1 40.64 -2.95 8.17
CA MET A 1 40.13 -1.97 7.20
C MET A 1 40.99 -0.74 7.40
N ALA A 2 41.71 -0.27 6.37
CA ALA A 2 42.61 0.88 6.55
C ALA A 2 41.81 2.11 7.00
N THR A 3 42.20 2.71 8.11
CA THR A 3 41.63 3.95 8.65
C THR A 3 42.64 5.07 8.43
N PHE A 4 42.24 6.12 7.71
CA PHE A 4 43.10 7.27 7.43
C PHE A 4 43.00 8.30 8.57
N HIS A 5 44.14 8.85 9.00
CA HIS A 5 44.17 9.95 9.95
C HIS A 5 43.79 11.28 9.29
N ALA A 6 43.25 12.22 10.07
CA ALA A 6 42.80 13.52 9.55
C ALA A 6 43.90 14.34 8.85
N SER A 7 45.18 14.16 9.23
CA SER A 7 46.34 14.79 8.58
C SER A 7 46.59 14.22 7.17
N GLU A 8 46.46 12.91 6.98
CA GLU A 8 46.64 12.23 5.69
C GLU A 8 45.51 12.55 4.71
N ILE A 9 44.30 12.79 5.23
CA ILE A 9 43.13 13.17 4.43
C ILE A 9 43.24 14.60 3.91
N LYS A 10 43.88 15.50 4.67
CA LYS A 10 44.09 16.90 4.27
C LYS A 10 44.99 16.99 3.03
N SER A 11 45.98 16.11 2.88
CA SER A 11 46.90 16.09 1.72
C SER A 11 46.31 15.49 0.44
N LEU A 12 45.09 14.93 0.46
CA LEU A 12 44.44 14.40 -0.74
C LEU A 12 43.84 15.52 -1.60
N VAL A 13 44.70 16.21 -2.36
CA VAL A 13 44.33 17.35 -3.21
C VAL A 13 43.39 16.92 -4.34
N TYR A 14 43.74 15.88 -5.10
CA TYR A 14 42.90 15.42 -6.21
C TYR A 14 41.51 14.94 -5.76
N LEU A 15 41.43 14.25 -4.61
CA LEU A 15 40.14 13.84 -4.05
C LEU A 15 39.29 15.05 -3.66
N HIS A 16 39.90 16.11 -3.10
CA HIS A 16 39.19 17.35 -2.81
C HIS A 16 38.67 18.02 -4.09
N ALA A 17 39.52 18.09 -5.10
CA ALA A 17 39.20 18.65 -6.41
C ALA A 17 38.03 17.89 -7.07
N ALA A 18 38.06 16.56 -7.03
CA ALA A 18 36.97 15.71 -7.54
C ALA A 18 35.65 15.96 -6.80
N MET A 19 35.71 16.15 -5.47
CA MET A 19 34.52 16.48 -4.67
C MET A 19 33.98 17.87 -4.98
N CYS A 20 34.83 18.88 -5.15
CA CYS A 20 34.40 20.22 -5.58
C CYS A 20 33.71 20.16 -6.96
N GLU A 21 34.27 19.39 -7.89
CA GLU A 21 33.68 19.19 -9.21
C GLU A 21 32.36 18.42 -9.15
N THR A 22 32.24 17.41 -8.27
CA THR A 22 30.97 16.72 -8.02
C THR A 22 29.92 17.69 -7.47
N LEU A 23 30.28 18.53 -6.50
CA LEU A 23 29.37 19.49 -5.88
C LEU A 23 29.01 20.65 -6.81
N ARG A 24 29.84 20.95 -7.81
CA ARG A 24 29.51 21.90 -8.88
C ARG A 24 28.44 21.31 -9.79
N LEU A 25 28.66 20.11 -10.35
CA LEU A 25 27.68 19.51 -11.26
C LEU A 25 26.42 19.04 -10.51
N TYR A 26 26.54 18.52 -9.30
CA TYR A 26 25.45 17.93 -8.54
C TYR A 26 25.38 18.52 -7.13
N PRO A 27 25.03 19.81 -7.00
CA PRO A 27 24.89 20.46 -5.70
C PRO A 27 23.70 19.84 -4.94
N PRO A 28 23.85 19.51 -3.64
CA PRO A 28 22.76 18.99 -2.83
C PRO A 28 21.54 19.93 -2.80
N ILE A 29 21.76 21.25 -2.80
CA ILE A 29 20.68 22.24 -2.91
C ILE A 29 20.73 22.85 -4.32
N PRO A 30 19.82 22.47 -5.23
CA PRO A 30 19.89 22.86 -6.64
C PRO A 30 19.47 24.33 -6.90
N PHE A 31 18.64 24.90 -6.02
CA PHE A 31 18.27 26.30 -6.04
C PHE A 31 17.90 26.79 -4.63
N GLU A 32 18.02 28.08 -4.40
CA GLU A 32 17.52 28.75 -3.20
C GLU A 32 16.90 30.10 -3.54
N PHE A 33 16.26 30.76 -2.57
CA PHE A 33 15.69 32.08 -2.77
C PHE A 33 15.91 32.99 -1.57
N LYS A 34 15.92 34.30 -1.83
CA LYS A 34 15.90 35.36 -0.82
C LYS A 34 14.72 36.29 -1.09
N THR A 35 14.16 36.87 -0.04
CA THR A 35 13.13 37.89 -0.15
C THR A 35 13.76 39.25 0.12
N ALA A 36 13.54 40.22 -0.76
CA ALA A 36 14.00 41.59 -0.57
C ALA A 36 13.23 42.22 0.60
N ALA A 37 13.95 42.64 1.66
CA ALA A 37 13.33 43.27 2.83
C ALA A 37 12.91 44.72 2.56
N ALA A 38 13.61 45.39 1.65
CA ALA A 38 13.32 46.73 1.16
C ALA A 38 13.52 46.75 -0.37
N ALA A 39 13.16 47.87 -1.02
CA ALA A 39 13.47 48.05 -2.43
C ALA A 39 14.99 48.06 -2.65
N ASP A 40 15.44 47.43 -3.73
CA ASP A 40 16.86 47.27 -4.05
C ASP A 40 17.06 47.25 -5.58
N VAL A 41 18.29 47.42 -6.06
CA VAL A 41 18.64 47.35 -7.49
C VAL A 41 19.76 46.35 -7.69
N LEU A 42 19.47 45.25 -8.39
CA LEU A 42 20.48 44.25 -8.72
C LEU A 42 21.55 44.82 -9.67
N PRO A 43 22.77 44.26 -9.70
CA PRO A 43 23.84 44.73 -10.58
C PRO A 43 23.51 44.78 -12.08
N CYS A 44 22.48 44.05 -12.54
CA CYS A 44 21.96 44.11 -13.89
C CYS A 44 20.98 45.28 -14.15
N GLY A 45 20.80 46.19 -13.19
CA GLY A 45 19.86 47.31 -13.25
C GLY A 45 18.41 46.93 -12.91
N LYS A 46 18.14 45.67 -12.54
CA LYS A 46 16.79 45.21 -12.18
C LYS A 46 16.37 45.74 -10.82
N VAL A 47 15.33 46.57 -10.79
CA VAL A 47 14.71 47.06 -9.55
C VAL A 47 13.83 45.98 -8.91
N LEU A 48 14.05 45.75 -7.61
CA LEU A 48 13.29 44.88 -6.73
C LEU A 48 12.45 45.72 -5.76
N LYS A 49 11.25 45.25 -5.45
CA LYS A 49 10.40 45.82 -4.41
C LYS A 49 10.54 45.01 -3.12
N ALA A 50 10.22 45.64 -1.99
CA ALA A 50 10.07 44.92 -0.73
C ALA A 50 9.06 43.77 -0.89
N GLY A 51 9.44 42.56 -0.51
CA GLY A 51 8.65 41.33 -0.67
C GLY A 51 8.95 40.53 -1.93
N ASP A 52 9.70 41.07 -2.91
CA ASP A 52 10.08 40.32 -4.10
C ASP A 52 11.04 39.17 -3.75
N LYS A 53 10.87 38.02 -4.41
CA LYS A 53 11.75 36.86 -4.25
C LYS A 53 12.77 36.78 -5.38
N VAL A 54 14.04 36.69 -5.02
CA VAL A 54 15.15 36.44 -5.94
C VAL A 54 15.56 34.98 -5.82
N LEU A 55 15.50 34.24 -6.92
CA LEU A 55 15.87 32.83 -6.98
C LEU A 55 17.27 32.68 -7.56
N PHE A 56 18.11 31.88 -6.88
CA PHE A 56 19.46 31.53 -7.31
C PHE A 56 19.49 30.04 -7.67
N PHE A 57 19.73 29.73 -8.94
CA PHE A 57 19.73 28.37 -9.45
C PHE A 57 21.16 27.82 -9.55
N ASN A 58 21.70 27.33 -8.43
CA ASN A 58 23.06 26.78 -8.36
C ASN A 58 23.30 25.67 -9.40
N TYR A 59 22.31 24.79 -9.59
CA TYR A 59 22.39 23.69 -10.57
C TYR A 59 22.58 24.19 -12.01
N ALA A 60 21.92 25.30 -12.36
CA ALA A 60 22.01 25.91 -13.69
C ALA A 60 23.30 26.72 -13.83
N MET A 61 23.61 27.59 -12.88
CA MET A 61 24.82 28.42 -12.87
C MET A 61 26.09 27.58 -13.01
N SER A 62 26.10 26.40 -12.38
CA SER A 62 27.22 25.46 -12.46
C SER A 62 27.47 24.88 -13.86
N ARG A 63 26.54 25.04 -14.81
CA ARG A 63 26.59 24.53 -16.19
C ARG A 63 26.56 25.64 -17.25
N MET A 64 26.76 26.88 -16.85
CA MET A 64 26.75 28.01 -17.79
C MET A 64 28.16 28.24 -18.35
N GLU A 65 28.27 28.25 -19.68
CA GLU A 65 29.53 28.55 -20.37
C GLU A 65 30.10 29.92 -19.94
N GLY A 66 29.25 30.94 -19.80
CA GLY A 66 29.67 32.27 -19.35
C GLY A 66 30.21 32.33 -17.91
N VAL A 67 30.03 31.26 -17.11
CA VAL A 67 30.54 31.18 -15.73
C VAL A 67 31.71 30.21 -15.63
N TRP A 68 31.65 29.06 -16.30
CA TRP A 68 32.61 27.95 -16.14
C TRP A 68 33.44 27.62 -17.39
N GLY A 69 33.20 28.29 -18.53
CA GLY A 69 33.87 28.02 -19.81
C GLY A 69 33.19 26.91 -20.63
N LYS A 70 33.75 26.62 -21.80
CA LYS A 70 33.18 25.67 -22.79
C LYS A 70 33.05 24.25 -22.26
N ASP A 71 33.92 23.85 -21.35
CA ASP A 71 33.94 22.54 -20.70
C ASP A 71 33.03 22.46 -19.46
N CYS A 72 32.08 23.40 -19.29
CA CYS A 72 31.21 23.48 -18.12
C CYS A 72 30.34 22.23 -17.88
N MET A 73 30.10 21.40 -18.90
CA MET A 73 29.33 20.15 -18.77
C MET A 73 30.19 18.93 -18.43
N GLU A 74 31.52 19.04 -18.54
CA GLU A 74 32.44 17.94 -18.29
C GLU A 74 32.73 17.80 -16.79
N PHE A 75 32.95 16.57 -16.32
CA PHE A 75 33.46 16.30 -14.98
C PHE A 75 35.00 16.34 -15.03
N ARG A 76 35.59 17.48 -14.64
CA ARG A 76 37.02 17.74 -14.73
C ARG A 76 37.60 18.25 -13.41
N PRO A 77 38.00 17.36 -12.49
CA PRO A 77 38.62 17.73 -11.21
C PRO A 77 39.82 18.67 -11.33
N GLU A 78 40.60 18.55 -12.40
CA GLU A 78 41.83 19.32 -12.65
C GLU A 78 41.58 20.84 -12.69
N ARG A 79 40.34 21.28 -12.95
CA ARG A 79 39.94 22.70 -12.88
C ARG A 79 40.24 23.34 -11.52
N TRP A 80 40.18 22.54 -10.47
CA TRP A 80 40.36 22.97 -9.08
C TRP A 80 41.81 22.88 -8.62
N ILE A 81 42.75 22.59 -9.52
CA ILE A 81 44.16 22.37 -9.19
C ILE A 81 45.02 23.42 -9.93
N THR A 82 45.99 24.01 -9.23
CA THR A 82 46.97 24.93 -9.82
C THR A 82 48.09 24.16 -10.53
N GLU A 83 48.92 24.83 -11.33
CA GLU A 83 50.05 24.18 -12.02
C GLU A 83 51.07 23.58 -11.02
N GLU A 84 51.14 24.15 -9.82
CA GLU A 84 51.96 23.68 -8.70
C GLU A 84 51.33 22.52 -7.91
N GLY A 85 50.15 22.03 -8.33
CA GLY A 85 49.47 20.88 -7.70
C GLY A 85 48.70 21.22 -6.42
N SER A 86 48.46 22.50 -6.13
CA SER A 86 47.68 22.97 -4.98
C SER A 86 46.21 23.22 -5.34
N LEU A 87 45.32 23.39 -4.35
CA LEU A 87 43.92 23.72 -4.63
C LEU A 87 43.78 25.18 -5.10
N ARG A 88 43.22 25.36 -6.29
CA ARG A 88 42.86 26.66 -6.84
C ARG A 88 41.72 27.27 -6.02
N TYR A 89 41.89 28.51 -5.60
CA TYR A 89 40.82 29.29 -4.99
C TYR A 89 39.77 29.66 -6.05
N GLU A 90 38.50 29.38 -5.75
CA GLU A 90 37.37 29.81 -6.55
C GLU A 90 36.41 30.61 -5.66
N PRO A 91 35.97 31.82 -6.07
CA PRO A 91 35.08 32.62 -5.24
C PRO A 91 33.76 31.91 -4.94
N SER A 92 33.28 32.01 -3.70
CA SER A 92 32.07 31.33 -3.22
C SER A 92 30.77 31.80 -3.89
N TYR A 93 30.76 32.98 -4.51
CA TYR A 93 29.63 33.42 -5.34
C TYR A 93 29.60 32.74 -6.72
N LYS A 94 30.74 32.20 -7.18
CA LYS A 94 30.83 31.38 -8.39
C LYS A 94 30.66 29.89 -8.08
N PHE A 95 31.19 29.42 -6.94
CA PHE A 95 30.95 28.08 -6.40
C PHE A 95 30.08 28.12 -5.13
N PHE A 96 28.76 28.02 -5.34
CA PHE A 96 27.76 28.36 -4.32
C PHE A 96 27.25 27.17 -3.48
N SER A 97 27.86 25.98 -3.59
CA SER A 97 27.33 24.75 -2.97
C SER A 97 27.33 24.74 -1.43
N PHE A 98 28.03 25.69 -0.79
CA PHE A 98 28.01 25.91 0.66
C PHE A 98 27.48 27.30 1.05
N ASN A 99 26.72 27.96 0.16
CA ASN A 99 26.29 29.36 0.27
C ASN A 99 27.49 30.34 0.34
N THR A 100 27.24 31.64 0.44
CA THR A 100 28.26 32.69 0.51
C THR A 100 27.91 33.76 1.54
N GLY A 101 28.88 34.61 1.88
CA GLY A 101 28.69 35.72 2.81
C GLY A 101 28.42 35.28 4.27
N PRO A 102 27.70 36.07 5.08
CA PRO A 102 27.47 35.78 6.50
C PRO A 102 26.69 34.49 6.79
N ARG A 103 26.09 33.87 5.76
CA ARG A 103 25.35 32.60 5.86
C ARG A 103 26.08 31.45 5.16
N THR A 104 27.39 31.57 4.95
CA THR A 104 28.23 30.46 4.51
C THR A 104 28.08 29.28 5.46
N CYS A 105 27.96 28.07 4.92
CA CYS A 105 27.71 26.86 5.69
C CYS A 105 28.85 26.58 6.68
N LEU A 106 28.55 26.66 7.98
CA LEU A 106 29.48 26.33 9.07
C LEU A 106 29.99 24.88 9.00
N GLY A 107 29.20 23.98 8.38
CA GLY A 107 29.55 22.58 8.20
C GLY A 107 30.46 22.28 7.01
N LYS A 108 30.89 23.28 6.22
CA LYS A 108 31.68 23.08 5.00
C LYS A 108 32.92 22.22 5.23
N ASP A 109 33.77 22.61 6.17
CA ASP A 109 35.04 21.92 6.42
C ASP A 109 34.82 20.52 6.98
N MET A 110 33.85 20.37 7.88
CA MET A 110 33.43 19.06 8.41
C MET A 110 32.93 18.14 7.28
N ALA A 111 32.12 18.64 6.35
CA ALA A 111 31.60 17.87 5.23
C ALA A 111 32.72 17.37 4.31
N PHE A 112 33.72 18.21 4.01
CA PHE A 112 34.89 17.80 3.25
C PHE A 112 35.72 16.75 3.99
N VAL A 113 35.98 16.91 5.29
CA VAL A 113 36.73 15.93 6.09
C VAL A 113 36.01 14.58 6.12
N LEU A 114 34.72 14.55 6.48
CA LEU A 114 33.95 13.31 6.57
C LEU A 114 33.85 12.60 5.23
N THR A 115 33.51 13.34 4.17
CA THR A 115 33.32 12.72 2.85
C THR A 115 34.64 12.22 2.28
N LYS A 116 35.75 12.95 2.46
CA LYS A 116 37.07 12.43 2.07
C LYS A 116 37.47 11.20 2.87
N THR A 117 37.17 11.16 4.18
CA THR A 117 37.47 9.99 5.03
C THR A 117 36.78 8.75 4.47
N VAL A 118 35.48 8.86 4.18
CA VAL A 118 34.68 7.77 3.65
C VAL A 118 35.12 7.40 2.23
N ALA A 119 35.30 8.38 1.35
CA ALA A 119 35.70 8.14 -0.03
C ALA A 119 37.10 7.50 -0.12
N ALA A 120 38.06 7.96 0.67
CA ALA A 120 39.39 7.37 0.74
C ALA A 120 39.32 5.91 1.25
N ALA A 121 38.60 5.66 2.33
CA ALA A 121 38.40 4.29 2.84
C ALA A 121 37.73 3.38 1.80
N MET A 122 36.70 3.86 1.10
CA MET A 122 36.00 3.08 0.08
C MET A 122 36.88 2.80 -1.13
N LEU A 123 37.52 3.82 -1.71
CA LEU A 123 38.33 3.70 -2.92
C LEU A 123 39.63 2.92 -2.69
N TRP A 124 40.17 2.96 -1.47
CA TRP A 124 41.36 2.20 -1.08
C TRP A 124 41.07 0.71 -0.97
N ASN A 125 39.95 0.35 -0.33
CA ASN A 125 39.62 -1.06 -0.08
C ASN A 125 38.86 -1.72 -1.24
N PHE A 126 38.18 -0.93 -2.07
CA PHE A 126 37.25 -1.44 -3.08
C PHE A 126 37.40 -0.74 -4.44
N ALA A 127 37.09 -1.49 -5.49
CA ALA A 127 36.85 -1.01 -6.83
C ALA A 127 35.34 -1.02 -7.10
N PHE A 128 34.83 0.06 -7.67
CA PHE A 128 33.41 0.24 -7.99
C PHE A 128 33.24 0.33 -9.50
N GLU A 129 32.30 -0.44 -10.03
CA GLU A 129 31.90 -0.43 -11.44
C GLU A 129 30.40 -0.20 -11.51
N VAL A 130 29.95 0.88 -12.17
CA VAL A 130 28.51 1.15 -12.32
C VAL A 130 27.87 0.05 -13.15
N VAL A 131 26.73 -0.48 -12.72
CA VAL A 131 26.02 -1.54 -13.44
C VAL A 131 25.65 -1.04 -14.85
N PRO A 132 25.98 -1.79 -15.92
CA PRO A 132 25.63 -1.39 -17.29
C PRO A 132 24.13 -1.14 -17.44
N GLY A 133 23.76 -0.03 -18.09
CA GLY A 133 22.35 0.36 -18.28
C GLY A 133 21.68 1.02 -17.07
N HIS A 134 22.40 1.29 -15.96
CA HIS A 134 21.85 2.01 -14.81
C HIS A 134 21.42 3.44 -15.17
N VAL A 135 20.13 3.73 -15.03
CA VAL A 135 19.55 5.03 -15.38
C VAL A 135 19.78 6.04 -14.25
N VAL A 136 20.55 7.10 -14.53
CA VAL A 136 20.84 8.20 -13.58
C VAL A 136 19.89 9.37 -13.83
N GLU A 137 18.87 9.49 -12.98
CA GLU A 137 17.90 10.58 -12.99
C GLU A 137 17.82 11.28 -11.63
N PRO A 138 17.67 12.62 -11.59
CA PRO A 138 17.41 13.34 -10.35
C PRO A 138 16.00 13.05 -9.82
N LYS A 139 15.87 12.85 -8.51
CA LYS A 139 14.57 12.76 -7.84
C LYS A 139 14.07 14.16 -7.46
N LEU A 140 12.79 14.43 -7.70
CA LEU A 140 12.15 15.68 -7.30
C LEU A 140 12.09 15.77 -5.76
N SER A 141 12.94 16.61 -5.19
CA SER A 141 13.07 16.84 -3.76
C SER A 141 13.77 18.17 -3.49
N ILE A 142 13.69 18.65 -2.25
CA ILE A 142 14.42 19.84 -1.77
C ILE A 142 15.93 19.64 -1.87
N ILE A 143 16.39 18.39 -1.67
CA ILE A 143 17.80 18.00 -1.82
C ILE A 143 17.96 17.10 -3.04
N LEU A 144 18.93 17.40 -3.89
CA LEU A 144 19.25 16.64 -5.10
C LEU A 144 19.81 15.26 -4.73
N HIS A 145 19.13 14.20 -5.18
CA HIS A 145 19.57 12.82 -5.05
C HIS A 145 19.14 11.97 -6.24
N MET A 146 19.78 10.81 -6.42
CA MET A 146 19.47 9.89 -7.52
C MET A 146 18.15 9.15 -7.25
N LYS A 147 17.21 9.19 -8.21
CA LYS A 147 15.89 8.54 -8.14
C LYS A 147 15.99 7.02 -7.97
N ASN A 148 16.94 6.41 -8.67
CA ASN A 148 17.15 4.96 -8.70
C ASN A 148 18.34 4.51 -7.84
N GLY A 149 18.86 5.38 -6.97
CA GLY A 149 20.15 5.16 -6.29
C GLY A 149 21.33 5.06 -7.27
N LEU A 150 22.44 4.47 -6.82
CA LEU A 150 23.62 4.19 -7.64
C LEU A 150 23.95 2.69 -7.56
N LEU A 151 23.52 1.93 -8.56
CA LEU A 151 23.81 0.50 -8.62
C LEU A 151 25.24 0.28 -9.09
N VAL A 152 26.05 -0.36 -8.25
CA VAL A 152 27.47 -0.65 -8.51
C VAL A 152 27.80 -2.10 -8.20
N ARG A 153 28.67 -2.69 -9.02
CA ARG A 153 29.42 -3.89 -8.69
C ARG A 153 30.64 -3.47 -7.87
N VAL A 154 30.81 -4.10 -6.71
CA VAL A 154 31.92 -3.81 -5.80
C VAL A 154 32.86 -5.00 -5.78
N ARG A 155 34.15 -4.75 -6.02
CA ARG A 155 35.21 -5.77 -5.91
C ARG A 155 36.24 -5.31 -4.89
N ARG A 156 36.70 -6.21 -4.03
CA ARG A 156 37.78 -5.89 -3.07
C ARG A 156 39.10 -5.75 -3.84
N ARG A 157 39.88 -4.71 -3.55
CA ARG A 157 41.25 -4.57 -4.07
C ARG A 157 42.17 -5.51 -3.29
N ALA A 158 42.96 -6.35 -3.97
CA ALA A 158 43.84 -7.31 -3.31
C ALA A 158 45.06 -6.58 -2.70
N GLY A 159 45.26 -6.68 -1.38
CA GLY A 159 46.50 -6.22 -0.74
C GLY A 159 46.47 -5.66 0.69
N THR A 160 45.32 -5.48 1.36
CA THR A 160 45.31 -4.74 2.66
C THR A 160 44.72 -5.54 3.83
N MET A 161 45.60 -6.00 4.72
CA MET A 161 45.32 -6.62 6.02
C MET A 161 45.81 -5.75 7.20
N SER A 162 45.15 -5.93 8.36
CA SER A 162 45.42 -5.38 9.70
C SER A 162 45.08 -3.88 9.88
N SER A 163 44.71 -3.33 11.05
CA SER A 163 44.42 -3.83 12.40
C SER A 163 43.38 -2.89 13.04
N VAL A 164 42.71 -3.32 14.11
CA VAL A 164 41.65 -2.59 14.81
C VAL A 164 42.24 -1.90 16.04
N GLY A 165 41.98 -0.60 16.21
CA GLY A 165 42.39 0.21 17.37
C GLY A 165 41.27 1.13 17.87
N LYS A 166 41.08 1.15 19.20
CA LYS A 166 39.95 1.69 19.96
C LYS A 166 39.79 3.22 19.92
N LEU A 167 38.52 3.64 20.03
CA LEU A 167 38.00 4.99 20.14
C LEU A 167 38.15 5.55 21.58
N CYS A 168 38.55 6.81 21.72
CA CYS A 168 38.36 7.60 22.96
C CYS A 168 37.98 9.04 22.61
N ILE A 169 36.96 9.54 23.32
CA ILE A 169 36.32 10.85 23.20
C ILE A 169 36.94 11.80 24.22
N PHE A 170 37.28 13.02 23.81
CA PHE A 170 37.27 14.29 24.59
C PHE A 170 37.57 15.38 23.53
N GLY A 171 36.90 16.51 23.40
CA GLY A 171 36.18 17.34 24.34
C GLY A 171 36.78 18.75 24.26
N THR A 172 35.96 19.75 23.91
CA THR A 172 36.14 21.22 24.09
C THR A 172 37.20 21.98 23.29
N PHE A 173 36.74 22.94 22.46
CA PHE A 173 37.35 24.23 22.05
C PHE A 173 36.32 24.92 21.13
N MET A 174 36.01 26.22 21.10
CA MET A 174 36.41 27.44 21.78
C MET A 174 35.27 28.43 21.48
N LEU A 175 34.67 29.10 22.47
CA LEU A 175 33.77 30.23 22.25
C LEU A 175 34.52 31.49 22.65
N ARG A 176 34.91 32.31 21.68
CA ARG A 176 35.30 33.70 21.93
C ARG A 176 34.73 34.56 20.81
N ASP A 177 34.03 35.61 21.25
CA ASP A 177 33.52 36.75 20.49
C ASP A 177 32.24 36.51 19.68
N MET A 178 31.12 36.37 20.40
CA MET A 178 29.77 36.56 19.85
C MET A 178 29.06 37.68 20.62
N ASP A 179 28.45 38.59 19.86
CA ASP A 179 27.62 39.71 20.31
C ASP A 179 26.59 39.25 21.38
N PRO A 180 26.34 39.98 22.48
CA PRO A 180 25.45 39.55 23.57
C PRO A 180 24.02 39.21 23.13
N PHE A 181 23.58 39.78 22.00
CA PHE A 181 22.28 39.51 21.39
C PHE A 181 22.21 38.17 20.63
N PHE A 182 23.31 37.74 19.99
CA PHE A 182 23.36 36.43 19.32
C PHE A 182 23.57 35.31 20.33
N LEU A 183 24.33 35.56 21.41
CA LEU A 183 24.50 34.60 22.50
C LEU A 183 23.19 34.31 23.21
N SER A 184 22.30 35.30 23.40
CA SER A 184 21.00 35.09 24.03
C SER A 184 20.03 34.31 23.13
N ILE A 185 20.08 34.50 21.81
CA ILE A 185 19.30 33.70 20.84
C ILE A 185 19.80 32.25 20.80
N GLU A 186 21.11 32.02 20.82
CA GLU A 186 21.67 30.67 20.85
C GLU A 186 21.45 29.98 22.21
N LEU A 187 21.54 30.70 23.32
CA LEU A 187 21.18 30.17 24.63
C LEU A 187 19.68 29.84 24.69
N LEU A 188 18.82 30.66 24.07
CA LEU A 188 17.39 30.38 23.95
C LEU A 188 17.13 29.20 23.02
N SER A 189 17.88 29.05 21.92
CA SER A 189 17.76 27.91 20.99
C SER A 189 18.17 26.60 21.66
N VAL A 190 19.27 26.60 22.41
CA VAL A 190 19.77 25.47 23.21
C VAL A 190 18.82 25.16 24.36
N LEU A 191 18.28 26.18 25.04
CA LEU A 191 17.28 25.99 26.08
C LEU A 191 15.99 25.42 25.51
N CYS A 192 15.48 25.95 24.39
CA CYS A 192 14.32 25.40 23.69
C CYS A 192 14.56 23.97 23.23
N PHE A 193 15.75 23.65 22.71
CA PHE A 193 16.13 22.30 22.31
C PHE A 193 16.21 21.35 23.51
N PHE A 194 16.80 21.79 24.62
CA PHE A 194 16.87 21.02 25.86
C PHE A 194 15.49 20.82 26.48
N LEU A 195 14.64 21.84 26.49
CA LEU A 195 13.24 21.75 26.93
C LEU A 195 12.44 20.82 26.00
N LEU A 196 12.67 20.83 24.69
CA LEU A 196 12.07 19.88 23.75
C LEU A 196 12.55 18.45 24.01
N ILE A 197 13.82 18.24 24.35
CA ILE A 197 14.36 16.93 24.74
C ILE A 197 13.72 16.47 26.05
N LEU A 198 13.69 17.32 27.09
CA LEU A 198 13.04 16.98 28.37
C LEU A 198 11.55 16.71 28.17
N TYR A 199 10.90 17.49 27.32
CA TYR A 199 9.51 17.30 26.96
C TYR A 199 9.28 15.99 26.20
N TYR A 200 10.15 15.66 25.27
CA TYR A 200 10.14 14.37 24.56
C TYR A 200 10.31 13.19 25.53
N HIS A 201 11.25 13.28 26.47
CA HIS A 201 11.45 12.26 27.51
C HIS A 201 10.25 12.18 28.45
N HIS A 202 9.63 13.31 28.79
CA HIS A 202 8.40 13.36 29.58
C HIS A 202 7.21 12.70 28.85
N LEU A 203 7.09 12.91 27.53
CA LEU A 203 6.09 12.21 26.72
C LEU A 203 6.40 10.71 26.63
N GLN A 204 7.67 10.32 26.50
CA GLN A 204 8.05 8.91 26.52
C GLN A 204 7.78 8.25 27.87
N SER A 205 8.01 8.93 28.99
CA SER A 205 7.79 8.36 30.33
C SER A 205 6.31 8.08 30.63
N LYS A 206 5.38 8.68 29.87
CA LYS A 206 3.94 8.40 30.00
C LYS A 206 3.49 7.12 29.29
N LYS A 207 4.33 6.54 28.43
CA LYS A 207 3.98 5.35 27.68
C LYS A 207 3.98 4.13 28.58
N THR A 208 3.00 3.28 28.38
CA THR A 208 2.91 1.95 29.01
C THR A 208 3.78 0.92 28.30
N SER A 209 4.06 1.15 27.02
CA SER A 209 4.86 0.27 26.16
C SER A 209 5.78 1.07 25.26
N PRO A 210 7.03 0.61 24.97
CA PRO A 210 7.90 1.26 24.00
C PRO A 210 7.28 1.35 22.58
N LEU A 211 6.36 0.44 22.27
CA LEU A 211 5.67 0.36 20.98
C LEU A 211 4.50 1.34 20.87
N GLU A 212 4.08 1.94 21.99
CA GLU A 212 3.01 2.93 22.02
C GLU A 212 3.43 4.19 21.23
N PRO A 213 2.60 4.72 20.33
CA PRO A 213 2.96 5.92 19.58
C PRO A 213 2.96 7.17 20.47
N ILE A 214 3.75 8.17 20.09
CA ILE A 214 3.80 9.44 20.85
C ILE A 214 2.57 10.28 20.48
N GLU A 215 1.81 10.68 21.49
CA GLU A 215 0.75 11.69 21.36
C GLU A 215 1.36 13.09 21.44
N TRP A 216 1.44 13.79 20.32
CA TRP A 216 1.92 15.18 20.29
C TRP A 216 0.78 16.14 20.69
N PRO A 217 1.04 17.21 21.46
CA PRO A 217 -0.02 18.06 22.02
C PRO A 217 -0.98 18.69 21.00
N ILE A 218 -0.44 19.14 19.87
CA ILE A 218 -1.20 19.89 18.84
C ILE A 218 -1.66 18.96 17.72
N VAL A 219 -0.76 18.07 17.27
CA VAL A 219 -0.97 17.23 16.08
C VAL A 219 -1.36 15.80 16.42
N GLY A 220 -1.46 15.44 17.70
CA GLY A 220 -1.82 14.11 18.18
C GLY A 220 -0.89 13.05 17.59
N HIS A 221 -1.46 11.94 17.12
CA HIS A 221 -0.70 10.87 16.47
C HIS A 221 -0.40 11.10 14.99
N LEU A 222 -0.79 12.24 14.41
CA LEU A 222 -0.67 12.49 12.98
C LEU A 222 0.77 12.32 12.45
N PRO A 223 1.83 12.83 13.09
CA PRO A 223 3.20 12.64 12.60
C PRO A 223 3.62 11.18 12.58
N VAL A 224 3.25 10.42 13.63
CA VAL A 224 3.60 9.00 13.74
C VAL A 224 2.83 8.17 12.72
N LEU A 225 1.55 8.50 12.49
CA LEU A 225 0.72 7.88 11.45
C LEU A 225 1.29 8.15 10.06
N ILE A 226 1.68 9.38 9.74
CA ILE A 226 2.31 9.73 8.45
C ILE A 226 3.63 8.98 8.27
N ALA A 227 4.48 8.93 9.30
CA ALA A 227 5.76 8.22 9.24
C ALA A 227 5.59 6.72 8.98
N ASN A 228 4.51 6.11 9.48
CA ASN A 228 4.25 4.68 9.39
C ASN A 228 3.16 4.30 8.38
N ILE A 229 2.63 5.24 7.61
CA ILE A 229 1.49 4.99 6.72
C ILE A 229 1.79 3.88 5.71
N HIS A 230 3.01 3.83 5.18
CA HIS A 230 3.48 2.81 4.22
C HIS A 230 3.49 1.38 4.79
N ARG A 231 3.47 1.24 6.12
CA ARG A 231 3.45 -0.02 6.87
C ARG A 231 2.29 -0.05 7.87
N PHE A 232 1.18 0.60 7.52
CA PHE A 232 0.06 0.86 8.43
C PHE A 232 -0.44 -0.40 9.16
N HIS A 233 -0.63 -1.50 8.43
CA HIS A 233 -1.13 -2.76 9.00
C HIS A 233 -0.13 -3.39 9.99
N ASP A 234 1.14 -3.50 9.62
CA ASP A 234 2.16 -4.09 10.50
C ASP A 234 2.47 -3.18 11.70
N TRP A 235 2.50 -1.86 11.48
CA TRP A 235 2.71 -0.89 12.55
C TRP A 235 1.58 -0.92 13.58
N THR A 236 0.31 -0.87 13.15
CA THR A 236 -0.83 -0.95 14.08
C THR A 236 -0.90 -2.29 14.79
N THR A 237 -0.53 -3.39 14.11
CA THR A 237 -0.39 -4.72 14.74
C THR A 237 0.65 -4.69 15.86
N GLY A 238 1.83 -4.10 15.63
CA GLY A 238 2.86 -3.96 16.65
C GLY A 238 2.43 -3.09 17.83
N VAL A 239 1.73 -1.99 17.56
CA VAL A 239 1.15 -1.15 18.63
C VAL A 239 0.20 -1.98 19.50
N LEU A 240 -0.79 -2.65 18.89
CA LEU A 240 -1.80 -3.44 19.61
C LEU A 240 -1.21 -4.64 20.37
N ALA A 241 -0.20 -5.30 19.81
CA ALA A 241 0.54 -6.34 20.51
C ALA A 241 1.26 -5.78 21.75
N GLY A 242 1.80 -4.56 21.65
CA GLY A 242 2.52 -3.89 22.74
C GLY A 242 1.65 -3.35 23.87
N VAL A 243 0.37 -3.03 23.61
CA VAL A 243 -0.54 -2.41 24.59
C VAL A 243 -1.70 -3.31 25.04
N GLY A 244 -1.76 -4.56 24.56
CA GLY A 244 -2.79 -5.51 24.96
C GLY A 244 -4.13 -5.31 24.25
N TYR A 245 -4.14 -5.48 22.92
CA TYR A 245 -5.32 -5.58 22.04
C TYR A 245 -6.14 -4.32 21.78
N ASN A 246 -5.98 -3.28 22.60
CA ASN A 246 -6.84 -2.11 22.57
C ASN A 246 -6.00 -0.84 22.70
N TYR A 247 -6.22 0.13 21.82
CA TYR A 247 -5.48 1.39 21.83
C TYR A 247 -6.39 2.58 21.51
N GLU A 248 -6.36 3.61 22.35
CA GLU A 248 -7.04 4.88 22.08
C GLU A 248 -6.05 5.91 21.54
N GLY A 249 -6.38 6.50 20.40
CA GLY A 249 -5.58 7.56 19.80
C GLY A 249 -6.40 8.81 19.48
N ARG A 250 -5.71 9.95 19.42
CA ARG A 250 -6.28 11.24 18.99
C ARG A 250 -5.57 11.77 17.75
N LEU A 251 -6.33 12.35 16.82
CA LEU A 251 -5.81 13.01 15.63
C LEU A 251 -5.79 14.55 15.80
N GLY A 252 -5.02 15.03 16.78
CA GLY A 252 -4.65 16.45 16.96
C GLY A 252 -5.78 17.48 16.84
N TRP A 253 -5.47 18.62 16.19
CA TRP A 253 -6.35 19.77 15.86
C TRP A 253 -7.77 19.46 15.35
N THR A 254 -8.03 18.23 14.90
CA THR A 254 -9.38 17.80 14.46
C THR A 254 -10.26 17.29 15.58
N GLY A 255 -9.69 17.02 16.77
CA GLY A 255 -10.39 16.44 17.91
C GLY A 255 -10.85 14.99 17.69
N LEU A 256 -10.51 14.36 16.56
CA LEU A 256 -10.96 13.02 16.23
C LEU A 256 -10.33 12.00 17.17
N ARG A 257 -11.18 11.26 17.90
CA ARG A 257 -10.79 10.12 18.73
C ARG A 257 -11.06 8.84 17.97
N TYR A 258 -10.07 7.95 17.93
CA TYR A 258 -10.22 6.62 17.36
C TYR A 258 -9.81 5.57 18.39
N PHE A 259 -10.63 4.54 18.55
CA PHE A 259 -10.33 3.40 19.39
C PHE A 259 -10.03 2.20 18.50
N MET A 260 -8.78 1.75 18.48
CA MET A 260 -8.36 0.55 17.74
C MET A 260 -8.54 -0.67 18.63
N ALA A 261 -9.17 -1.72 18.11
CA ALA A 261 -9.41 -2.96 18.83
C ALA A 261 -9.10 -4.18 17.95
N CYS A 262 -8.49 -5.21 18.55
CA CYS A 262 -8.35 -6.54 17.96
C CYS A 262 -8.76 -7.68 18.94
N ASP A 263 -9.56 -7.36 19.95
CA ASP A 263 -10.13 -8.32 20.90
C ASP A 263 -11.44 -8.94 20.35
N PRO A 264 -11.52 -10.28 20.18
CA PRO A 264 -12.73 -10.97 19.73
C PRO A 264 -13.98 -10.68 20.57
N SER A 265 -13.83 -10.38 21.86
CA SER A 265 -14.94 -10.06 22.77
C SER A 265 -15.59 -8.73 22.39
N ASN A 266 -14.76 -7.72 22.08
CA ASN A 266 -15.24 -6.42 21.58
C ASN A 266 -15.91 -6.58 20.20
N VAL A 267 -15.35 -7.43 19.33
CA VAL A 267 -15.96 -7.75 18.03
C VAL A 267 -17.35 -8.36 18.22
N ARG A 268 -17.49 -9.39 19.08
CA ARG A 268 -18.79 -10.00 19.38
C ARG A 268 -19.78 -8.98 19.92
N HIS A 269 -19.37 -8.14 20.87
CA HIS A 269 -20.24 -7.12 21.44
C HIS A 269 -20.77 -6.15 20.38
N VAL A 270 -19.89 -5.56 19.58
CA VAL A 270 -20.24 -4.50 18.63
C VAL A 270 -20.95 -5.04 17.38
N PHE A 271 -20.55 -6.21 16.87
CA PHE A 271 -21.12 -6.74 15.63
C PHE A 271 -22.31 -7.65 15.85
N THR A 272 -22.51 -8.20 17.06
CA THR A 272 -23.64 -9.09 17.35
C THR A 272 -24.52 -8.56 18.48
N SER A 273 -23.99 -8.48 19.71
CA SER A 273 -24.82 -8.34 20.92
C SER A 273 -25.48 -6.97 21.04
N ASN A 274 -24.77 -5.91 20.66
CA ASN A 274 -25.26 -4.53 20.68
C ASN A 274 -25.25 -3.90 19.27
N PHE A 275 -25.49 -4.71 18.23
CA PHE A 275 -25.37 -4.31 16.82
C PHE A 275 -26.11 -3.01 16.47
N ALA A 276 -27.32 -2.82 16.99
CA ALA A 276 -28.16 -1.65 16.69
C ALA A 276 -27.52 -0.32 17.16
N ASN A 277 -26.66 -0.36 18.18
CA ASN A 277 -25.96 0.80 18.69
C ASN A 277 -24.74 1.19 17.83
N TYR A 278 -24.34 0.35 16.87
CA TYR A 278 -23.11 0.56 16.08
C TYR A 278 -23.38 0.57 14.57
N PRO A 279 -24.08 1.59 14.06
CA PRO A 279 -24.18 1.82 12.62
C PRO A 279 -22.80 2.11 12.02
N LYS A 280 -22.72 2.09 10.68
CA LYS A 280 -21.57 2.64 9.97
C LYS A 280 -21.58 4.17 10.09
N GLY A 281 -22.75 4.78 9.90
CA GLY A 281 -23.01 6.21 10.13
C GLY A 281 -22.65 7.13 8.96
N ASP A 282 -23.06 8.39 9.06
CA ASP A 282 -23.01 9.38 7.96
C ASP A 282 -21.61 9.66 7.42
N GLU A 283 -20.60 9.58 8.28
CA GLU A 283 -19.21 9.77 7.85
C GLU A 283 -18.70 8.62 6.99
N PHE A 284 -19.07 7.38 7.32
CA PHE A 284 -18.80 6.24 6.46
C PHE A 284 -19.52 6.44 5.12
N ALA A 285 -20.80 6.81 5.16
CA ALA A 285 -21.61 7.09 3.98
C ALA A 285 -21.00 8.16 3.07
N SER A 286 -20.49 9.25 3.66
CA SER A 286 -19.82 10.34 2.94
C SER A 286 -18.45 9.92 2.38
N THR A 287 -17.77 8.97 3.02
CA THR A 287 -16.45 8.48 2.59
C THR A 287 -16.59 7.52 1.39
N PHE A 288 -17.61 6.67 1.42
CA PHE A 288 -17.98 5.70 0.38
C PHE A 288 -19.09 6.20 -0.55
N ASP A 289 -19.19 7.52 -0.75
CA ASP A 289 -20.23 8.16 -1.56
C ASP A 289 -20.30 7.70 -3.03
N ILE A 290 -19.36 6.91 -3.51
CA ILE A 290 -19.43 6.27 -4.83
C ILE A 290 -20.37 5.08 -4.88
N LEU A 291 -20.67 4.47 -3.73
CA LEU A 291 -21.59 3.35 -3.60
C LEU A 291 -23.03 3.79 -3.34
N GLY A 292 -23.27 5.10 -3.16
CA GLY A 292 -24.59 5.68 -2.92
C GLY A 292 -25.35 4.97 -1.80
N ASP A 293 -26.61 4.57 -2.04
CA ASP A 293 -27.41 3.79 -1.06
C ASP A 293 -27.30 2.26 -1.25
N GLY A 294 -26.24 1.78 -1.89
CA GLY A 294 -26.01 0.35 -2.08
C GLY A 294 -25.74 -0.38 -0.76
N ILE A 295 -25.91 -1.71 -0.77
CA ILE A 295 -25.92 -2.56 0.44
C ILE A 295 -24.67 -2.44 1.34
N LEU A 296 -23.53 -2.08 0.75
CA LEU A 296 -22.28 -1.87 1.49
C LEU A 296 -22.29 -0.55 2.28
N ASN A 297 -23.04 0.44 1.84
CA ASN A 297 -23.08 1.79 2.42
C ASN A 297 -24.34 2.05 3.25
N ALA A 298 -25.47 1.49 2.85
CA ALA A 298 -26.76 1.65 3.52
C ALA A 298 -26.72 1.16 4.99
N ASP A 299 -27.54 1.78 5.85
CA ASP A 299 -27.82 1.42 7.25
C ASP A 299 -29.33 1.25 7.51
N GLY A 300 -29.68 0.72 8.68
CA GLY A 300 -31.07 0.59 9.13
C GLY A 300 -31.96 -0.23 8.20
N GLU A 301 -33.17 0.28 7.93
CA GLU A 301 -34.21 -0.44 7.19
C GLU A 301 -33.90 -0.55 5.69
N SER A 302 -33.20 0.43 5.09
CA SER A 302 -32.75 0.32 3.68
C SER A 302 -31.82 -0.89 3.53
N TRP A 303 -30.81 -0.99 4.38
CA TRP A 303 -29.90 -2.14 4.41
C TRP A 303 -30.61 -3.46 4.67
N ARG A 304 -31.56 -3.50 5.63
CA ARG A 304 -32.28 -4.73 5.97
C ARG A 304 -33.07 -5.27 4.77
N ARG A 305 -33.81 -4.40 4.07
CA ARG A 305 -34.59 -4.78 2.87
C ARG A 305 -33.68 -5.28 1.75
N GLN A 306 -32.60 -4.55 1.46
CA GLN A 306 -31.60 -4.96 0.47
C GLN A 306 -30.99 -6.32 0.80
N ARG A 307 -30.59 -6.53 2.05
CA ARG A 307 -29.98 -7.77 2.52
C ARG A 307 -30.92 -8.96 2.34
N VAL A 308 -32.18 -8.85 2.78
CA VAL A 308 -33.16 -9.94 2.63
C VAL A 308 -33.32 -10.29 1.15
N LYS A 309 -33.48 -9.30 0.26
CA LYS A 309 -33.63 -9.53 -1.17
C LYS A 309 -32.41 -10.24 -1.76
N VAL A 310 -31.20 -9.72 -1.55
CA VAL A 310 -29.96 -10.33 -2.07
C VAL A 310 -29.74 -11.73 -1.49
N GLN A 311 -29.97 -11.92 -0.19
CA GLN A 311 -29.82 -13.22 0.46
C GLN A 311 -30.77 -14.27 -0.15
N THR A 312 -32.03 -13.92 -0.41
CA THR A 312 -32.99 -14.80 -1.06
C THR A 312 -32.54 -15.18 -2.48
N LEU A 313 -32.07 -14.20 -3.26
CA LEU A 313 -31.56 -14.46 -4.61
C LEU A 313 -30.33 -15.37 -4.59
N MET A 314 -29.38 -15.14 -3.69
CA MET A 314 -28.17 -15.97 -3.57
C MET A 314 -28.44 -17.38 -2.98
N ALA A 315 -29.56 -17.54 -2.27
CA ALA A 315 -30.00 -18.84 -1.78
C ALA A 315 -30.71 -19.68 -2.86
N ASP A 316 -31.18 -19.08 -3.96
CA ASP A 316 -31.83 -19.79 -5.07
C ASP A 316 -30.86 -20.85 -5.66
N PRO A 317 -31.25 -22.14 -5.71
CA PRO A 317 -30.45 -23.19 -6.32
C PRO A 317 -30.02 -22.90 -7.76
N ARG A 318 -30.84 -22.18 -8.53
CA ARG A 318 -30.51 -21.75 -9.91
C ARG A 318 -29.34 -20.78 -9.92
N PHE A 319 -29.33 -19.80 -9.02
CA PHE A 319 -28.22 -18.86 -8.87
C PHE A 319 -26.94 -19.57 -8.44
N ARG A 320 -27.03 -20.52 -7.50
CA ARG A 320 -25.87 -21.31 -7.05
C ARG A 320 -25.27 -22.16 -8.16
N ARG A 321 -26.11 -22.84 -8.94
CA ARG A 321 -25.68 -23.62 -10.11
C ARG A 321 -25.08 -22.72 -11.19
N TYR A 322 -25.70 -21.57 -11.44
CA TYR A 322 -25.19 -20.54 -12.35
C TYR A 322 -23.79 -20.08 -11.91
N THR A 323 -23.60 -19.82 -10.61
CA THR A 323 -22.31 -19.42 -10.05
C THR A 323 -21.23 -20.48 -10.24
N ALA A 324 -21.53 -21.73 -9.88
CA ALA A 324 -20.61 -22.85 -10.07
C ALA A 324 -20.19 -22.97 -11.55
N ARG A 325 -21.16 -22.93 -12.47
CA ARG A 325 -20.92 -23.00 -13.91
C ARG A 325 -20.06 -21.85 -14.42
N CYS A 326 -20.44 -20.60 -14.14
CA CYS A 326 -19.67 -19.44 -14.62
C CYS A 326 -18.22 -19.46 -14.13
N SER A 327 -18.00 -19.92 -12.90
CA SER A 327 -16.66 -20.04 -12.32
C SER A 327 -15.85 -21.14 -13.00
N HIS A 328 -16.45 -22.31 -13.18
CA HIS A 328 -15.84 -23.45 -13.87
C HIS A 328 -15.52 -23.11 -15.33
N ASP A 329 -16.49 -22.59 -16.09
CA ASP A 329 -16.34 -22.16 -17.48
C ASP A 329 -15.17 -21.19 -17.66
N LYS A 330 -15.05 -20.22 -16.74
CA LYS A 330 -13.98 -19.23 -16.80
C LYS A 330 -12.61 -19.79 -16.48
N VAL A 331 -12.54 -20.76 -15.57
CA VAL A 331 -11.31 -21.50 -15.29
C VAL A 331 -10.90 -22.32 -16.51
N GLU A 332 -11.81 -23.11 -17.05
CA GLU A 332 -11.57 -24.00 -18.20
C GLU A 332 -11.18 -23.25 -19.47
N LYS A 333 -11.96 -22.22 -19.84
CA LYS A 333 -11.88 -21.58 -21.17
C LYS A 333 -10.95 -20.37 -21.20
N SER A 334 -10.61 -19.77 -20.06
CA SER A 334 -9.80 -18.55 -20.02
C SER A 334 -8.54 -18.71 -19.16
N LEU A 335 -8.68 -19.10 -17.89
CA LEU A 335 -7.54 -19.16 -16.97
C LEU A 335 -6.52 -20.23 -17.37
N LEU A 336 -6.96 -21.49 -17.50
CA LEU A 336 -6.04 -22.60 -17.79
C LEU A 336 -5.33 -22.39 -19.15
N PRO A 337 -6.01 -21.99 -20.25
CA PRO A 337 -5.34 -21.68 -21.52
C PRO A 337 -4.33 -20.52 -21.42
N PHE A 338 -4.66 -19.46 -20.67
CA PHE A 338 -3.74 -18.34 -20.46
C PHE A 338 -2.47 -18.79 -19.71
N LEU A 339 -2.61 -19.57 -18.64
CA LEU A 339 -1.49 -20.08 -17.86
C LEU A 339 -0.68 -21.12 -18.63
N ALA A 340 -1.34 -21.96 -19.43
CA ALA A 340 -0.72 -22.88 -20.37
C ALA A 340 0.23 -22.14 -21.33
N LEU A 341 -0.25 -21.08 -21.98
CA LEU A 341 0.58 -20.27 -22.87
C LEU A 341 1.75 -19.61 -22.13
N ALA A 342 1.50 -19.02 -20.96
CA ALA A 342 2.55 -18.40 -20.16
C ALA A 342 3.63 -19.42 -19.71
N ALA A 343 3.22 -20.66 -19.40
CA ALA A 343 4.12 -21.75 -19.06
C ALA A 343 4.95 -22.22 -20.26
N ASP A 344 4.32 -22.36 -21.43
CA ASP A 344 4.99 -22.77 -22.67
C ASP A 344 6.01 -21.71 -23.15
N GLU A 345 5.72 -20.43 -22.95
CA GLU A 345 6.63 -19.30 -23.24
C GLU A 345 7.71 -19.09 -22.16
N GLY A 346 7.56 -19.70 -20.98
CA GLY A 346 8.42 -19.43 -19.81
C GLY A 346 8.36 -17.98 -19.31
N ARG A 347 7.32 -17.23 -19.69
CA ARG A 347 7.10 -15.81 -19.40
C ARG A 347 6.59 -15.62 -17.96
N PRO A 348 7.22 -14.74 -17.16
CA PRO A 348 6.63 -14.32 -15.88
C PRO A 348 5.28 -13.63 -16.08
N CYS A 349 4.32 -13.92 -15.20
CA CYS A 349 3.01 -13.25 -15.19
C CYS A 349 2.68 -12.73 -13.79
N ASP A 350 1.93 -11.63 -13.71
CA ASP A 350 1.39 -11.13 -12.45
C ASP A 350 0.06 -11.82 -12.16
N LEU A 351 0.07 -12.81 -11.25
CA LEU A 351 -1.13 -13.55 -10.87
C LEU A 351 -2.20 -12.66 -10.22
N LEU A 352 -1.81 -11.57 -9.54
CA LEU A 352 -2.81 -10.66 -8.99
C LEU A 352 -3.61 -10.01 -10.12
N GLU A 353 -2.95 -9.50 -11.16
CA GLU A 353 -3.63 -8.92 -12.33
C GLU A 353 -4.50 -9.97 -13.07
N VAL A 354 -4.00 -11.21 -13.19
CA VAL A 354 -4.77 -12.32 -13.78
C VAL A 354 -6.03 -12.61 -12.98
N PHE A 355 -5.93 -12.72 -11.65
CA PHE A 355 -7.09 -12.96 -10.78
C PHE A 355 -8.06 -11.78 -10.77
N MET A 356 -7.56 -10.54 -10.81
CA MET A 356 -8.41 -9.36 -10.88
C MET A 356 -9.25 -9.33 -12.15
N ARG A 357 -8.72 -9.81 -13.29
CA ARG A 357 -9.45 -9.93 -14.56
C ARG A 357 -10.42 -11.10 -14.55
N LEU A 358 -9.96 -12.26 -14.11
CA LEU A 358 -10.79 -13.46 -13.98
C LEU A 358 -12.02 -13.17 -13.12
N MET A 359 -11.80 -12.59 -11.94
CA MET A 359 -12.89 -12.30 -11.02
C MET A 359 -13.76 -11.14 -11.47
N PHE A 360 -13.24 -10.20 -12.27
CA PHE A 360 -14.08 -9.19 -12.92
C PHE A 360 -15.04 -9.84 -13.92
N ASP A 361 -14.53 -10.74 -14.77
CA ASP A 361 -15.36 -11.46 -15.74
C ASP A 361 -16.44 -12.30 -15.06
N VAL A 362 -16.06 -13.11 -14.07
CA VAL A 362 -17.00 -13.93 -13.29
C VAL A 362 -18.02 -13.04 -12.61
N THR A 363 -17.59 -11.97 -11.92
CA THR A 363 -18.52 -11.11 -11.16
C THR A 363 -19.48 -10.36 -12.09
N CYS A 364 -19.03 -9.88 -13.24
CA CYS A 364 -19.91 -9.27 -14.25
C CYS A 364 -20.93 -10.28 -14.78
N ALA A 365 -20.56 -11.54 -15.00
CA ALA A 365 -21.51 -12.57 -15.42
C ALA A 365 -22.58 -12.80 -14.33
N LEU A 366 -22.17 -12.93 -13.07
CA LEU A 366 -23.09 -13.19 -11.94
C LEU A 366 -24.00 -12.01 -11.60
N VAL A 367 -23.46 -10.79 -11.67
CA VAL A 367 -24.18 -9.59 -11.25
C VAL A 367 -24.97 -8.99 -12.42
N CYS A 368 -24.36 -8.88 -13.60
CA CYS A 368 -24.92 -8.15 -14.74
C CYS A 368 -25.41 -9.06 -15.88
N GLY A 369 -25.13 -10.36 -15.82
CA GLY A 369 -25.47 -11.29 -16.90
C GLY A 369 -24.59 -11.13 -18.15
N VAL A 370 -23.45 -10.42 -18.03
CA VAL A 370 -22.54 -10.10 -19.15
C VAL A 370 -21.13 -10.56 -18.81
N ASP A 371 -20.48 -11.21 -19.77
CA ASP A 371 -19.07 -11.57 -19.69
C ASP A 371 -18.21 -10.58 -20.52
N PRO A 372 -17.42 -9.70 -19.89
CA PRO A 372 -16.56 -8.74 -20.58
C PRO A 372 -15.36 -9.35 -21.31
N GLY A 373 -14.95 -10.58 -20.97
CA GLY A 373 -13.79 -11.23 -21.57
C GLY A 373 -12.44 -10.52 -21.34
N CYS A 374 -12.20 -9.97 -20.15
CA CYS A 374 -11.00 -9.21 -19.82
C CYS A 374 -9.72 -10.05 -19.68
N LEU A 375 -9.86 -11.36 -19.43
CA LEU A 375 -8.74 -12.31 -19.42
C LEU A 375 -8.61 -12.96 -20.80
N VAL A 376 -7.93 -12.25 -21.71
CA VAL A 376 -7.65 -12.73 -23.07
C VAL A 376 -6.47 -13.70 -23.09
N VAL A 377 -6.58 -14.76 -23.90
CA VAL A 377 -5.55 -15.80 -24.05
C VAL A 377 -4.45 -15.36 -25.03
N THR A 378 -4.66 -14.30 -25.81
CA THR A 378 -3.74 -13.87 -26.88
C THR A 378 -3.15 -12.47 -26.62
N GLY A 379 -1.83 -12.35 -26.71
CA GLY A 379 -1.12 -11.07 -26.71
C GLY A 379 -1.00 -10.37 -25.34
N GLU A 380 -0.82 -9.04 -25.37
CA GLU A 380 -0.76 -8.20 -24.18
C GLU A 380 -2.15 -7.99 -23.58
N LEU A 381 -2.25 -8.06 -22.25
CA LEU A 381 -3.52 -7.87 -21.54
C LEU A 381 -4.05 -6.44 -21.75
N PRO A 382 -5.30 -6.27 -22.24
CA PRO A 382 -5.83 -4.95 -22.59
C PRO A 382 -6.04 -4.08 -21.35
N VAL A 383 -5.86 -2.77 -21.48
CA VAL A 383 -6.21 -1.83 -20.40
C VAL A 383 -7.72 -1.80 -20.24
N VAL A 384 -8.23 -2.18 -19.06
CA VAL A 384 -9.66 -2.14 -18.75
C VAL A 384 -9.96 -0.86 -17.94
N PRO A 385 -10.63 0.16 -18.53
CA PRO A 385 -10.80 1.46 -17.87
C PRO A 385 -11.55 1.39 -16.55
N PHE A 386 -12.59 0.55 -16.47
CA PHE A 386 -13.35 0.32 -15.23
C PHE A 386 -12.43 -0.18 -14.12
N MET A 387 -11.60 -1.20 -14.40
CA MET A 387 -10.69 -1.78 -13.41
C MET A 387 -9.68 -0.76 -12.88
N ARG A 388 -9.10 0.06 -13.77
CA ARG A 388 -8.20 1.15 -13.40
C ARG A 388 -8.88 2.24 -12.57
N ALA A 389 -10.15 2.52 -12.84
CA ALA A 389 -10.95 3.46 -12.06
C ALA A 389 -11.25 2.92 -10.66
N THR A 390 -11.59 1.63 -10.53
CA THR A 390 -11.78 0.94 -9.23
C THR A 390 -10.55 1.08 -8.33
N ASP A 391 -9.35 0.85 -8.87
CA ASP A 391 -8.09 0.99 -8.12
C ASP A 391 -7.93 2.40 -7.52
N VAL A 392 -8.18 3.43 -8.34
CA VAL A 392 -8.11 4.84 -7.90
C VAL A 392 -9.13 5.14 -6.81
N VAL A 393 -10.33 4.57 -6.93
CA VAL A 393 -11.39 4.71 -5.93
C VAL A 393 -10.96 4.11 -4.60
N LEU A 394 -10.48 2.86 -4.58
CA LEU A 394 -10.09 2.18 -3.35
C LEU A 394 -8.92 2.89 -2.64
N GLU A 395 -7.92 3.35 -3.38
CA GLU A 395 -6.81 4.15 -2.82
C GLU A 395 -7.31 5.49 -2.25
N THR A 396 -8.19 6.18 -2.98
CA THR A 396 -8.70 7.49 -2.54
C THR A 396 -9.59 7.34 -1.29
N ILE A 397 -10.43 6.30 -1.24
CA ILE A 397 -11.25 5.99 -0.07
C ILE A 397 -10.35 5.67 1.14
N PHE A 398 -9.27 4.90 0.97
CA PHE A 398 -8.30 4.67 2.04
C PHE A 398 -7.72 5.99 2.58
N LEU A 399 -7.30 6.90 1.69
CA LEU A 399 -6.79 8.21 2.08
C LEU A 399 -7.84 9.07 2.80
N ARG A 400 -9.13 8.99 2.43
CA ARG A 400 -10.22 9.72 3.11
C ARG A 400 -10.43 9.30 4.57
N HIS A 401 -10.04 8.07 4.96
CA HIS A 401 -10.09 7.64 6.36
C HIS A 401 -8.97 8.23 7.22
N ILE A 402 -7.89 8.69 6.58
CA ILE A 402 -6.72 9.25 7.24
C ILE A 402 -6.78 10.79 7.21
N ILE A 403 -7.20 11.35 6.08
CA ILE A 403 -7.31 12.80 5.88
C ILE A 403 -8.61 13.28 6.52
N PRO A 404 -8.58 14.33 7.36
CA PRO A 404 -9.78 14.89 7.96
C PRO A 404 -10.84 15.31 6.93
N MET A 405 -12.11 15.10 7.27
CA MET A 405 -13.23 15.34 6.36
C MET A 405 -13.26 16.75 5.73
N PRO A 406 -13.06 17.85 6.48
CA PRO A 406 -13.02 19.19 5.88
C PRO A 406 -11.92 19.34 4.83
N CYS A 407 -10.76 18.71 5.04
CA CYS A 407 -9.60 18.80 4.16
C CYS A 407 -9.87 18.11 2.82
N TRP A 408 -10.32 16.84 2.83
CA TRP A 408 -10.60 16.16 1.57
C TRP A 408 -11.83 16.73 0.86
N LYS A 409 -12.85 17.22 1.59
CA LYS A 409 -13.99 17.93 0.98
C LYS A 409 -13.54 19.23 0.30
N LEU A 410 -12.58 19.94 0.87
CA LEU A 410 -11.95 21.10 0.22
C LEU A 410 -11.17 20.68 -1.04
N MET A 411 -10.37 19.61 -0.98
CA MET A 411 -9.65 19.09 -2.15
C MET A 411 -10.61 18.69 -3.28
N ARG A 412 -11.78 18.15 -2.94
CA ARG A 412 -12.85 17.85 -3.88
C ARG A 412 -13.42 19.12 -4.52
N ARG A 413 -13.77 20.12 -3.71
CA ARG A 413 -14.29 21.42 -4.21
C ARG A 413 -13.29 22.13 -5.13
N LEU A 414 -12.00 22.05 -4.81
CA LEU A 414 -10.92 22.61 -5.62
C LEU A 414 -10.51 21.70 -6.80
N ASN A 415 -11.05 20.48 -6.88
CA ASN A 415 -10.72 19.47 -7.87
C ASN A 415 -9.20 19.20 -7.99
N VAL A 416 -8.54 18.95 -6.86
CA VAL A 416 -7.08 18.73 -6.77
C VAL A 416 -6.73 17.36 -6.15
N GLY A 417 -5.51 16.89 -6.44
CA GLY A 417 -4.94 15.70 -5.80
C GLY A 417 -5.74 14.41 -6.04
N PRO A 418 -5.82 13.50 -5.02
CA PRO A 418 -6.63 12.28 -5.08
C PRO A 418 -8.10 12.52 -5.45
N GLU A 419 -8.71 13.61 -4.98
CA GLU A 419 -10.13 13.89 -5.26
C GLU A 419 -10.38 14.22 -6.74
N ARG A 420 -9.41 14.84 -7.44
CA ARG A 420 -9.48 15.00 -8.91
C ARG A 420 -9.48 13.65 -9.62
N LYS A 421 -8.61 12.74 -9.19
CA LYS A 421 -8.53 11.38 -9.77
C LYS A 421 -9.82 10.61 -9.50
N MET A 422 -10.37 10.73 -8.29
CA MET A 422 -11.68 10.18 -7.93
C MET A 422 -12.81 10.71 -8.82
N ALA A 423 -12.83 12.01 -9.13
CA ALA A 423 -13.85 12.58 -10.01
C ALA A 423 -13.76 12.06 -11.46
N VAL A 424 -12.55 11.77 -11.96
CA VAL A 424 -12.35 11.10 -13.25
C VAL A 424 -12.81 9.64 -13.16
N ALA A 425 -12.36 8.90 -12.15
CA ALA A 425 -12.69 7.50 -11.95
C ALA A 425 -14.21 7.27 -11.79
N ARG A 426 -14.89 8.14 -11.04
CA ARG A 426 -16.34 8.13 -10.88
C ARG A 426 -17.06 8.20 -12.23
N ARG A 427 -16.66 9.13 -13.12
CA ARG A 427 -17.28 9.25 -14.45
C ARG A 427 -17.10 7.98 -15.29
N THR A 428 -15.92 7.37 -15.24
CA THR A 428 -15.65 6.09 -15.93
C THR A 428 -16.53 4.96 -15.39
N ILE A 429 -16.69 4.87 -14.07
CA ILE A 429 -17.55 3.87 -13.43
C ILE A 429 -19.01 4.13 -13.77
N ASP A 430 -19.50 5.36 -13.64
CA ASP A 430 -20.89 5.71 -13.91
C ASP A 430 -21.28 5.45 -15.37
N GLY A 431 -20.38 5.74 -16.33
CA GLY A 431 -20.56 5.39 -17.73
C GLY A 431 -20.70 3.88 -17.94
N PHE A 432 -19.76 3.09 -17.41
CA PHE A 432 -19.83 1.63 -17.50
C PHE A 432 -21.12 1.06 -16.89
N MET A 433 -21.54 1.58 -15.73
CA MET A 433 -22.79 1.15 -15.08
C MET A 433 -24.02 1.49 -15.93
N ALA A 434 -24.08 2.69 -16.49
CA ALA A 434 -25.18 3.11 -17.35
C ALA A 434 -25.28 2.22 -18.60
N ASP A 435 -24.15 1.97 -19.28
CA ASP A 435 -24.08 1.13 -20.47
C ASP A 435 -24.50 -0.31 -20.16
N THR A 436 -24.03 -0.86 -19.05
CA THR A 436 -24.35 -2.24 -18.62
C THR A 436 -25.83 -2.41 -18.30
N ILE A 437 -26.42 -1.45 -17.56
CA ILE A 437 -27.84 -1.49 -17.20
C ILE A 437 -28.72 -1.33 -18.45
N ALA A 438 -28.36 -0.40 -19.35
CA ALA A 438 -29.09 -0.17 -20.59
C ALA A 438 -29.04 -1.40 -21.53
N ALA A 439 -27.87 -2.02 -21.67
CA ALA A 439 -27.71 -3.27 -22.43
C ALA A 439 -28.57 -4.38 -21.84
N ARG A 440 -28.55 -4.56 -20.51
CA ARG A 440 -29.33 -5.63 -19.87
C ARG A 440 -30.83 -5.42 -19.98
N ARG A 441 -31.32 -4.18 -19.84
CA ARG A 441 -32.73 -3.83 -20.09
C ARG A 441 -33.15 -4.21 -21.51
N THR A 442 -32.30 -3.90 -22.50
CA THR A 442 -32.55 -4.22 -23.91
C THR A 442 -32.64 -5.73 -24.14
N ASP A 443 -31.73 -6.50 -23.54
CA ASP A 443 -31.73 -7.96 -23.67
C ASP A 443 -32.96 -8.61 -23.01
N MET A 444 -33.42 -8.08 -21.87
CA MET A 444 -34.64 -8.54 -21.22
C MET A 444 -35.91 -8.27 -22.04
N LEU A 445 -35.97 -7.15 -22.77
CA LEU A 445 -37.08 -6.87 -23.69
C LEU A 445 -37.14 -7.88 -24.84
N LYS A 446 -35.98 -8.21 -25.44
CA LYS A 446 -35.90 -9.22 -26.51
C LYS A 446 -36.32 -10.62 -26.06
N LEU A 447 -36.04 -10.97 -24.79
CA LEU A 447 -36.44 -12.25 -24.20
C LEU A 447 -37.96 -12.37 -24.01
N ASN A 448 -38.66 -11.26 -23.75
CA ASN A 448 -40.12 -11.25 -23.62
C ASN A 448 -40.84 -11.34 -24.98
N ASP A 449 -40.18 -10.94 -26.09
CA ASP A 449 -40.72 -10.94 -27.45
C ASP A 449 -40.50 -12.27 -28.24
N GLY A 450 -40.13 -13.36 -27.56
CA GLY A 450 -40.13 -14.71 -28.15
C GLY A 450 -38.90 -15.07 -29.00
N ALA A 451 -37.82 -14.28 -28.96
CA ALA A 451 -36.56 -14.65 -29.59
C ALA A 451 -35.80 -15.70 -28.73
N THR A 452 -35.21 -16.68 -29.41
CA THR A 452 -34.49 -17.85 -28.85
C THR A 452 -33.63 -17.51 -27.63
N ALA A 453 -34.06 -18.04 -26.49
CA ALA A 453 -33.51 -17.78 -25.18
C ALA A 453 -32.04 -18.21 -25.03
N THR A 454 -31.23 -17.36 -24.39
CA THR A 454 -30.20 -17.84 -23.46
C THR A 454 -30.93 -18.18 -22.15
N ALA A 455 -31.64 -19.30 -22.14
CA ALA A 455 -32.60 -19.74 -21.10
C ALA A 455 -32.00 -20.04 -19.71
N ASP A 456 -30.82 -19.50 -19.39
CA ASP A 456 -30.00 -19.98 -18.28
C ASP A 456 -29.19 -18.87 -17.56
N SER A 457 -29.48 -17.57 -17.80
CA SER A 457 -28.89 -16.50 -17.00
C SER A 457 -29.72 -16.24 -15.74
N ALA A 458 -29.17 -16.56 -14.56
CA ALA A 458 -29.79 -16.30 -13.26
C ALA A 458 -29.18 -15.06 -12.58
N ASP A 459 -28.69 -14.07 -13.33
CA ASP A 459 -27.96 -12.93 -12.77
C ASP A 459 -28.82 -12.04 -11.85
N LEU A 460 -28.13 -11.33 -10.96
CA LEU A 460 -28.77 -10.51 -9.94
C LEU A 460 -29.46 -9.29 -10.55
N LEU A 461 -28.87 -8.63 -11.54
CA LEU A 461 -29.41 -7.42 -12.17
C LEU A 461 -30.76 -7.68 -12.83
N SER A 462 -30.94 -8.79 -13.54
CA SER A 462 -32.25 -9.20 -14.07
C SER A 462 -33.31 -9.39 -12.99
N SER A 463 -32.92 -9.86 -11.82
CA SER A 463 -33.84 -9.99 -10.68
C SER A 463 -34.20 -8.63 -10.06
N PHE A 464 -33.29 -7.65 -10.12
CA PHE A 464 -33.58 -6.27 -9.71
C PHE A 464 -34.49 -5.55 -10.69
N LEU A 465 -34.27 -5.71 -12.00
CA LEU A 465 -35.05 -5.09 -13.08
C LEU A 465 -36.46 -5.69 -13.22
N SER A 466 -36.63 -7.00 -13.00
CA SER A 466 -37.93 -7.69 -13.18
C SER A 466 -39.01 -7.34 -12.14
N HIS A 467 -38.64 -6.76 -11.00
CA HIS A 467 -39.57 -6.42 -9.92
C HIS A 467 -39.96 -4.91 -9.93
N GLU A 468 -39.90 -4.25 -11.09
CA GLU A 468 -40.10 -2.81 -11.24
C GLU A 468 -41.59 -2.38 -11.12
N ASN A 469 -41.93 -1.88 -9.93
CA ASN A 469 -42.76 -0.68 -9.78
C ASN A 469 -42.28 0.21 -8.60
N THR A 470 -41.12 -0.08 -7.97
CA THR A 470 -40.70 0.58 -6.71
C THR A 470 -39.21 0.91 -6.57
N SER A 471 -38.33 0.54 -7.51
CA SER A 471 -36.88 0.78 -7.41
C SER A 471 -36.42 1.84 -8.43
N THR A 472 -35.62 2.81 -8.01
CA THR A 472 -35.10 3.87 -8.91
C THR A 472 -33.82 3.43 -9.64
N ASP A 473 -33.50 4.08 -10.76
CA ASP A 473 -32.28 3.81 -11.53
C ASP A 473 -31.01 4.01 -10.69
N GLU A 474 -31.00 5.00 -9.79
CA GLU A 474 -29.88 5.22 -8.85
C GLU A 474 -29.70 4.03 -7.92
N PHE A 475 -30.80 3.49 -7.37
CA PHE A 475 -30.74 2.34 -6.47
C PHE A 475 -30.23 1.08 -7.19
N ILE A 476 -30.66 0.84 -8.43
CA ILE A 476 -30.17 -0.27 -9.26
C ILE A 476 -28.67 -0.09 -9.52
N ARG A 477 -28.24 1.10 -9.91
CA ARG A 477 -26.82 1.42 -10.14
C ARG A 477 -25.98 1.21 -8.89
N ASP A 478 -26.43 1.71 -7.74
CA ASP A 478 -25.72 1.63 -6.47
C ASP A 478 -25.60 0.20 -5.95
N THR A 479 -26.69 -0.57 -6.05
CA THR A 479 -26.71 -1.98 -5.65
C THR A 479 -25.83 -2.82 -6.56
N THR A 480 -25.94 -2.64 -7.88
CA THR A 480 -25.14 -3.39 -8.87
C THR A 480 -23.66 -3.07 -8.71
N LEU A 481 -23.30 -1.79 -8.56
CA LEU A 481 -21.91 -1.40 -8.33
C LEU A 481 -21.35 -1.99 -7.02
N SER A 482 -22.14 -1.95 -5.95
CA SER A 482 -21.74 -2.52 -4.66
C SER A 482 -21.42 -4.02 -4.75
N LEU A 483 -22.21 -4.77 -5.51
CA LEU A 483 -22.00 -6.21 -5.74
C LEU A 483 -20.77 -6.48 -6.62
N LEU A 484 -20.53 -5.67 -7.67
CA LEU A 484 -19.34 -5.76 -8.51
C LEU A 484 -18.04 -5.53 -7.71
N PHE A 485 -17.99 -4.48 -6.89
CA PHE A 485 -16.84 -4.20 -6.01
C PHE A 485 -16.61 -5.33 -4.99
N ALA A 486 -17.69 -5.89 -4.42
CA ALA A 486 -17.56 -6.93 -3.41
C ALA A 486 -17.00 -8.24 -3.98
N GLY A 487 -17.47 -8.67 -5.16
CA GLY A 487 -17.12 -9.97 -5.75
C GLY A 487 -15.75 -10.05 -6.40
N ARG A 488 -15.28 -8.95 -7.00
CA ARG A 488 -14.01 -8.93 -7.76
C ARG A 488 -12.79 -8.86 -6.83
N ASP A 489 -12.62 -7.73 -6.15
CA ASP A 489 -11.35 -7.36 -5.51
C ASP A 489 -11.02 -8.26 -4.31
N THR A 490 -12.04 -8.69 -3.56
CA THR A 490 -11.85 -9.51 -2.36
C THR A 490 -11.36 -10.93 -2.70
N VAL A 491 -11.97 -11.55 -3.71
CA VAL A 491 -11.65 -12.91 -4.14
C VAL A 491 -10.28 -12.95 -4.83
N ALA A 492 -10.00 -11.97 -5.69
CA ALA A 492 -8.71 -11.86 -6.35
C ALA A 492 -7.55 -11.65 -5.35
N ALA A 493 -7.76 -10.82 -4.33
CA ALA A 493 -6.79 -10.65 -3.25
C ALA A 493 -6.55 -11.97 -2.49
N ALA A 494 -7.61 -12.69 -2.14
CA ALA A 494 -7.51 -13.97 -1.45
C ALA A 494 -6.72 -15.02 -2.25
N LEU A 495 -7.00 -15.13 -3.56
CA LEU A 495 -6.27 -16.03 -4.46
C LEU A 495 -4.78 -15.66 -4.55
N ALA A 496 -4.45 -14.38 -4.69
CA ALA A 496 -3.05 -13.95 -4.76
C ALA A 496 -2.28 -14.29 -3.48
N TRP A 497 -2.84 -13.99 -2.30
CA TRP A 497 -2.21 -14.34 -1.02
C TRP A 497 -2.12 -15.85 -0.82
N PHE A 498 -3.14 -16.60 -1.24
CA PHE A 498 -3.14 -18.06 -1.19
C PHE A 498 -1.97 -18.64 -2.00
N PHE A 499 -1.82 -18.26 -3.28
CA PHE A 499 -0.75 -18.78 -4.12
C PHE A 499 0.64 -18.34 -3.64
N TYR A 500 0.78 -17.14 -3.10
CA TYR A 500 2.03 -16.72 -2.46
C TYR A 500 2.39 -17.60 -1.26
N LEU A 501 1.42 -17.88 -0.37
CA LEU A 501 1.66 -18.70 0.81
C LEU A 501 1.93 -20.16 0.45
N VAL A 502 1.18 -20.73 -0.49
CA VAL A 502 1.41 -22.13 -0.92
C VAL A 502 2.76 -22.28 -1.62
N SER A 503 3.11 -21.39 -2.54
CA SER A 503 4.41 -21.45 -3.27
C SER A 503 5.63 -21.25 -2.38
N THR A 504 5.47 -20.59 -1.22
CA THR A 504 6.54 -20.42 -0.22
C THR A 504 6.55 -21.49 0.85
N ASN A 505 5.60 -22.44 0.83
CA ASN A 505 5.47 -23.53 1.80
C ASN A 505 5.29 -24.90 1.10
N PRO A 506 6.37 -25.50 0.55
CA PRO A 506 6.30 -26.77 -0.19
C PRO A 506 5.64 -27.95 0.55
N PRO A 507 5.77 -28.11 1.89
CA PRO A 507 5.04 -29.16 2.61
C PRO A 507 3.52 -29.02 2.55
N VAL A 508 3.01 -27.78 2.56
CA VAL A 508 1.57 -27.49 2.43
C VAL A 508 1.11 -27.77 1.00
N GLU A 509 1.89 -27.33 0.00
CA GLU A 509 1.60 -27.63 -1.40
C GLU A 509 1.50 -29.15 -1.65
N LYS A 510 2.44 -29.93 -1.10
CA LYS A 510 2.41 -31.39 -1.22
C LYS A 510 1.11 -31.99 -0.67
N LYS A 511 0.69 -31.60 0.53
CA LYS A 511 -0.55 -32.10 1.13
C LYS A 511 -1.80 -31.72 0.32
N LEU A 512 -1.81 -30.53 -0.28
CA LEU A 512 -2.88 -30.11 -1.19
C LEU A 512 -2.94 -30.99 -2.44
N LEU A 513 -1.78 -31.30 -3.03
CA LEU A 513 -1.71 -32.21 -4.19
C LEU A 513 -2.14 -33.62 -3.82
N ASP A 514 -1.73 -34.12 -2.66
CA ASP A 514 -2.15 -35.42 -2.13
C ASP A 514 -3.68 -35.45 -1.97
N GLU A 515 -4.30 -34.40 -1.41
CA GLU A 515 -5.76 -34.27 -1.31
C GLU A 515 -6.45 -34.27 -2.69
N LEU A 516 -5.94 -33.48 -3.64
CA LEU A 516 -6.50 -33.37 -5.00
C LEU A 516 -6.37 -34.66 -5.80
N SER A 517 -5.32 -35.46 -5.57
CA SER A 517 -5.07 -36.72 -6.27
C SER A 517 -6.22 -37.73 -6.11
N SER A 518 -6.94 -37.66 -4.98
CA SER A 518 -8.10 -38.51 -4.70
C SER A 518 -9.31 -38.24 -5.60
N LEU A 519 -9.38 -37.06 -6.23
CA LEU A 519 -10.46 -36.62 -7.12
C LEU A 519 -10.07 -36.67 -8.59
N ALA A 520 -8.77 -36.56 -8.90
CA ALA A 520 -8.27 -36.42 -10.27
C ALA A 520 -8.32 -37.70 -11.13
N THR A 521 -8.70 -38.85 -10.56
CA THR A 521 -8.86 -40.13 -11.29
C THR A 521 -9.93 -40.11 -12.39
N THR A 522 -10.74 -39.04 -12.44
CA THR A 522 -11.89 -38.89 -13.33
C THR A 522 -11.64 -37.96 -14.53
N ALA A 523 -10.46 -37.32 -14.63
CA ALA A 523 -10.17 -36.37 -15.70
C ALA A 523 -9.89 -37.07 -17.04
N SER A 524 -10.84 -36.98 -17.98
CA SER A 524 -10.65 -37.37 -19.38
C SER A 524 -9.79 -36.32 -20.12
N SER A 525 -9.15 -36.75 -21.21
CA SER A 525 -8.09 -36.05 -21.97
C SER A 525 -8.19 -34.50 -21.99
N GLY A 526 -7.37 -33.82 -21.19
CA GLY A 526 -7.31 -32.36 -21.08
C GLY A 526 -6.62 -31.88 -19.80
N MET A 527 -6.54 -30.57 -19.59
CA MET A 527 -6.18 -30.01 -18.27
C MET A 527 -7.34 -30.25 -17.30
N ALA A 528 -7.05 -30.71 -16.09
CA ALA A 528 -8.10 -31.07 -15.14
C ALA A 528 -8.85 -29.84 -14.62
N THR A 529 -10.17 -29.93 -14.55
CA THR A 529 -11.04 -28.98 -13.85
C THR A 529 -11.80 -29.73 -12.76
N PHE A 530 -12.35 -29.00 -11.79
CA PHE A 530 -13.06 -29.58 -10.65
C PHE A 530 -14.42 -28.90 -10.49
N ASP A 531 -15.45 -29.73 -10.38
CA ASP A 531 -16.83 -29.29 -10.19
C ASP A 531 -17.07 -28.79 -8.76
N ALA A 532 -18.14 -28.01 -8.58
CA ALA A 532 -18.50 -27.44 -7.28
C ALA A 532 -18.70 -28.52 -6.19
N SER A 533 -19.25 -29.69 -6.55
CA SER A 533 -19.41 -30.82 -5.63
C SER A 533 -18.07 -31.40 -5.20
N GLU A 534 -17.11 -31.51 -6.12
CA GLU A 534 -15.79 -32.06 -5.85
C GLU A 534 -15.01 -31.13 -4.90
N VAL A 535 -14.95 -29.83 -5.22
CA VAL A 535 -14.24 -28.86 -4.37
C VAL A 535 -14.90 -28.63 -3.01
N SER A 536 -16.19 -28.96 -2.87
CA SER A 536 -16.87 -28.88 -1.57
C SER A 536 -16.28 -29.87 -0.55
N SER A 537 -15.75 -31.00 -1.01
CA SER A 537 -15.16 -32.07 -0.19
C SER A 537 -13.71 -31.84 0.25
N LEU A 538 -13.01 -30.88 -0.38
CA LEU A 538 -11.61 -30.55 -0.10
C LEU A 538 -11.46 -29.81 1.24
N VAL A 539 -11.22 -30.59 2.30
CA VAL A 539 -11.12 -30.12 3.69
C VAL A 539 -9.80 -29.38 3.91
N TYR A 540 -8.68 -29.95 3.49
CA TYR A 540 -7.36 -29.37 3.66
C TYR A 540 -7.22 -28.09 2.83
N LEU A 541 -7.70 -28.07 1.58
CA LEU A 541 -7.78 -26.82 0.81
C LEU A 541 -8.59 -25.73 1.53
N HIS A 542 -9.70 -26.09 2.18
CA HIS A 542 -10.46 -25.13 2.97
C HIS A 542 -9.68 -24.63 4.19
N ALA A 543 -8.96 -25.51 4.89
CA ALA A 543 -8.09 -25.15 6.00
C ALA A 543 -6.99 -24.17 5.57
N VAL A 544 -6.31 -24.44 4.44
CA VAL A 544 -5.29 -23.55 3.86
C VAL A 544 -5.88 -22.19 3.49
N LEU A 545 -7.11 -22.16 2.96
CA LEU A 545 -7.82 -20.91 2.66
C LEU A 545 -8.19 -20.13 3.91
N CYS A 546 -8.70 -20.78 4.96
CA CYS A 546 -8.99 -20.13 6.23
C CYS A 546 -7.73 -19.53 6.85
N GLU A 547 -6.62 -20.26 6.80
CA GLU A 547 -5.32 -19.78 7.29
C GLU A 547 -4.78 -18.60 6.47
N THR A 548 -4.94 -18.67 5.14
CA THR A 548 -4.63 -17.55 4.24
C THR A 548 -5.43 -16.31 4.62
N LEU A 549 -6.74 -16.44 4.83
CA LEU A 549 -7.64 -15.33 5.18
C LEU A 549 -7.43 -14.82 6.62
N ARG A 550 -6.88 -15.65 7.52
CA ARG A 550 -6.50 -15.22 8.88
C ARG A 550 -5.31 -14.27 8.82
N LEU A 551 -4.29 -14.62 8.05
CA LEU A 551 -3.08 -13.79 7.89
C LEU A 551 -3.32 -12.63 6.92
N TYR A 552 -4.02 -12.83 5.82
CA TYR A 552 -4.21 -11.81 4.79
C TYR A 552 -5.70 -11.63 4.48
N PRO A 553 -6.49 -11.15 5.46
CA PRO A 553 -7.91 -10.88 5.23
C PRO A 553 -8.04 -9.77 4.16
N PRO A 554 -8.83 -9.97 3.09
CA PRO A 554 -9.02 -8.95 2.06
C PRO A 554 -9.53 -7.62 2.62
N ILE A 555 -10.34 -7.65 3.69
CA ILE A 555 -10.75 -6.47 4.46
C ILE A 555 -9.96 -6.45 5.79
N PRO A 556 -8.83 -5.73 5.84
CA PRO A 556 -7.92 -5.76 6.99
C PRO A 556 -8.42 -4.97 8.20
N PHE A 557 -9.41 -4.09 8.02
CA PHE A 557 -10.01 -3.31 9.09
C PHE A 557 -11.48 -2.93 8.82
N GLU A 558 -12.24 -2.65 9.88
CA GLU A 558 -13.65 -2.25 9.85
C GLU A 558 -13.92 -1.05 10.77
N PHE A 559 -14.81 -0.14 10.36
CA PHE A 559 -15.20 1.03 11.14
C PHE A 559 -16.62 0.93 11.68
N LYS A 560 -16.81 1.36 12.93
CA LYS A 560 -18.10 1.47 13.60
C LYS A 560 -18.19 2.78 14.38
N THR A 561 -19.39 3.35 14.42
CA THR A 561 -19.66 4.57 15.19
C THR A 561 -20.66 4.24 16.29
N ALA A 562 -20.36 4.60 17.54
CA ALA A 562 -21.31 4.42 18.64
C ALA A 562 -22.45 5.44 18.51
N ALA A 563 -23.69 4.98 18.36
CA ALA A 563 -24.88 5.84 18.29
C ALA A 563 -25.27 6.38 19.67
N ALA A 564 -25.13 5.55 20.71
CA ALA A 564 -25.31 5.89 22.12
C ALA A 564 -24.09 5.46 22.95
N GLY A 565 -23.99 5.99 24.17
CA GLY A 565 -22.92 5.62 25.10
C GLY A 565 -22.96 4.13 25.46
N ASP A 566 -21.79 3.51 25.58
CA ASP A 566 -21.66 2.07 25.84
C ASP A 566 -20.33 1.77 26.57
N VAL A 567 -20.20 0.58 27.14
CA VAL A 567 -18.95 0.08 27.73
C VAL A 567 -18.59 -1.24 27.06
N LEU A 568 -17.46 -1.25 26.35
CA LEU A 568 -16.98 -2.46 25.69
C LEU A 568 -16.55 -3.52 26.72
N PRO A 569 -16.57 -4.83 26.38
CA PRO A 569 -16.06 -5.89 27.26
C PRO A 569 -14.65 -5.67 27.79
N SER A 570 -13.79 -4.99 27.01
CA SER A 570 -12.46 -4.52 27.44
C SER A 570 -12.47 -3.46 28.56
N GLY A 571 -13.64 -2.98 29.00
CA GLY A 571 -13.80 -1.91 29.99
C GLY A 571 -13.79 -0.49 29.41
N LYS A 572 -13.59 -0.34 28.10
CA LYS A 572 -13.55 0.99 27.46
C LYS A 572 -14.95 1.61 27.37
N ALA A 573 -15.14 2.74 28.06
CA ALA A 573 -16.32 3.58 27.89
C ALA A 573 -16.28 4.37 26.57
N LEU A 574 -17.34 4.26 25.78
CA LEU A 574 -17.58 4.97 24.53
C LEU A 574 -18.67 6.03 24.72
N LYS A 575 -18.50 7.18 24.07
CA LYS A 575 -19.52 8.23 23.99
C LYS A 575 -20.23 8.17 22.63
N PRO A 576 -21.45 8.72 22.51
CA PRO A 576 -22.06 8.93 21.21
C PRO A 576 -21.11 9.64 20.24
N GLY A 577 -20.99 9.12 19.02
CA GLY A 577 -20.08 9.61 17.98
C GLY A 577 -18.65 9.06 18.05
N ASP A 578 -18.28 8.29 19.09
CA ASP A 578 -16.96 7.65 19.14
C ASP A 578 -16.81 6.57 18.07
N LYS A 579 -15.63 6.55 17.45
CA LYS A 579 -15.29 5.60 16.39
C LYS A 579 -14.46 4.44 16.94
N VAL A 580 -14.86 3.25 16.55
CA VAL A 580 -14.14 2.01 16.83
C VAL A 580 -13.62 1.43 15.51
N LEU A 581 -12.32 1.21 15.45
CA LEU A 581 -11.59 0.61 14.34
C LEU A 581 -11.18 -0.81 14.72
N PHE A 582 -11.82 -1.80 14.11
CA PHE A 582 -11.48 -3.21 14.32
C PHE A 582 -10.42 -3.63 13.32
N LEU A 583 -9.24 -4.05 13.80
CA LEU A 583 -8.11 -4.40 12.95
C LEU A 583 -8.03 -5.92 12.77
N ASN A 584 -8.77 -6.45 11.78
CA ASN A 584 -8.80 -7.88 11.45
C ASN A 584 -7.40 -8.44 11.15
N TYR A 585 -6.56 -7.68 10.43
CA TYR A 585 -5.17 -8.06 10.13
C TYR A 585 -4.34 -8.24 11.41
N ALA A 586 -4.53 -7.37 12.40
CA ALA A 586 -3.86 -7.47 13.69
C ALA A 586 -4.44 -8.63 14.51
N MET A 587 -5.77 -8.76 14.59
CA MET A 587 -6.44 -9.84 15.33
C MET A 587 -6.01 -11.23 14.85
N GLY A 588 -5.79 -11.40 13.54
CA GLY A 588 -5.23 -12.61 12.97
C GLY A 588 -3.85 -12.98 13.54
N ARG A 589 -3.08 -12.01 14.05
CA ARG A 589 -1.68 -12.15 14.47
C ARG A 589 -1.45 -12.05 15.98
N MET A 590 -2.50 -12.10 16.78
CA MET A 590 -2.36 -11.96 18.23
C MET A 590 -2.15 -13.31 18.92
N GLU A 591 -1.11 -13.41 19.74
CA GLU A 591 -0.78 -14.64 20.48
C GLU A 591 -1.91 -15.07 21.43
N GLY A 592 -2.50 -14.17 22.21
CA GLY A 592 -3.62 -14.57 23.09
C GLY A 592 -4.94 -14.89 22.35
N VAL A 593 -5.02 -14.70 21.02
CA VAL A 593 -6.18 -15.13 20.21
C VAL A 593 -5.90 -16.45 19.51
N TRP A 594 -4.72 -16.59 18.91
CA TRP A 594 -4.37 -17.73 18.06
C TRP A 594 -3.32 -18.68 18.66
N GLY A 595 -2.81 -18.39 19.86
CA GLY A 595 -1.76 -19.13 20.54
C GLY A 595 -0.36 -18.80 20.02
N ARG A 596 0.63 -19.54 20.54
CA ARG A 596 2.01 -19.51 20.02
C ARG A 596 2.03 -19.92 18.54
N GLY A 597 2.95 -19.33 17.79
CA GLY A 597 3.03 -19.52 16.33
C GLY A 597 1.95 -18.76 15.56
N CYS A 598 1.25 -17.78 16.15
CA CYS A 598 0.22 -16.99 15.45
C CYS A 598 0.72 -16.23 14.21
N MET A 599 2.04 -16.07 14.05
CA MET A 599 2.66 -15.45 12.86
C MET A 599 3.01 -16.47 11.77
N GLU A 600 2.99 -17.76 12.09
CA GLU A 600 3.31 -18.85 11.17
C GLU A 600 2.09 -19.17 10.29
N PHE A 601 2.35 -19.70 9.10
CA PHE A 601 1.32 -20.21 8.20
C PHE A 601 1.10 -21.69 8.50
N ASP A 602 0.06 -21.98 9.27
CA ASP A 602 -0.20 -23.32 9.82
C ASP A 602 -1.66 -23.74 9.56
N PRO A 603 -1.93 -24.38 8.40
CA PRO A 603 -3.26 -24.88 8.07
C PRO A 603 -3.80 -25.93 9.05
N GLU A 604 -2.94 -26.65 9.78
CA GLU A 604 -3.36 -27.69 10.74
C GLU A 604 -4.18 -27.11 11.89
N ARG A 605 -4.08 -25.79 12.12
CA ARG A 605 -4.90 -25.06 13.08
C ARG A 605 -6.40 -25.12 12.78
N TRP A 606 -6.77 -25.51 11.56
CA TRP A 606 -8.14 -25.60 11.08
C TRP A 606 -8.63 -27.04 10.90
N VAL A 607 -7.81 -28.04 11.22
CA VAL A 607 -8.13 -29.45 11.05
C VAL A 607 -8.32 -30.11 12.42
N THR A 608 -9.35 -30.94 12.57
CA THR A 608 -9.58 -31.74 13.79
C THR A 608 -8.74 -33.01 13.75
N GLU A 609 -8.57 -33.69 14.89
CA GLU A 609 -7.86 -34.98 14.93
C GLU A 609 -8.53 -36.05 14.03
N GLU A 610 -9.84 -35.91 13.79
CA GLU A 610 -10.66 -36.76 12.91
C GLU A 610 -10.52 -36.40 11.41
N GLY A 611 -9.71 -35.38 11.07
CA GLY A 611 -9.51 -34.93 9.69
C GLY A 611 -10.62 -34.02 9.15
N GLY A 612 -11.56 -33.56 10.00
CA GLY A 612 -12.61 -32.60 9.65
C GLY A 612 -12.18 -31.15 9.86
N LEU A 613 -13.04 -30.19 9.48
CA LEU A 613 -12.79 -28.78 9.74
C LEU A 613 -13.09 -28.42 11.19
N ARG A 614 -12.13 -27.78 11.85
CA ARG A 614 -12.30 -27.19 13.18
C ARG A 614 -13.21 -25.97 13.09
N TYR A 615 -14.23 -25.93 13.93
CA TYR A 615 -15.09 -24.76 14.06
C TYR A 615 -14.36 -23.63 14.78
N GLU A 616 -14.29 -22.47 14.13
CA GLU A 616 -13.80 -21.23 14.74
C GLU A 616 -14.91 -20.18 14.73
N PRO A 617 -15.22 -19.56 15.89
CA PRO A 617 -16.25 -18.52 15.95
C PRO A 617 -15.92 -17.34 15.04
N SER A 618 -16.91 -16.82 14.32
CA SER A 618 -16.70 -15.73 13.35
C SER A 618 -16.25 -14.40 13.96
N HIS A 619 -16.48 -14.17 15.26
CA HIS A 619 -15.94 -12.99 15.95
C HIS A 619 -14.44 -13.14 16.28
N LYS A 620 -13.91 -14.37 16.29
CA LYS A 620 -12.47 -14.67 16.37
C LYS A 620 -11.85 -14.71 14.96
N PHE A 621 -12.51 -15.37 14.01
CA PHE A 621 -12.15 -15.40 12.60
C PHE A 621 -13.07 -14.51 11.75
N ASN A 622 -12.78 -13.21 11.74
CA ASN A 622 -13.67 -12.18 11.19
C ASN A 622 -13.42 -11.83 9.72
N ALA A 623 -12.83 -12.72 8.92
CA ALA A 623 -12.50 -12.47 7.51
C ALA A 623 -13.76 -12.23 6.63
N PHE A 624 -14.90 -12.80 7.02
CA PHE A 624 -16.21 -12.58 6.37
C PHE A 624 -17.18 -11.76 7.22
N ASN A 625 -16.65 -11.00 8.18
CA ASN A 625 -17.43 -10.28 9.17
C ASN A 625 -18.25 -11.23 10.10
N THR A 626 -19.01 -10.69 11.05
CA THR A 626 -19.86 -11.46 11.96
C THR A 626 -21.20 -10.78 12.21
N GLY A 627 -22.16 -11.52 12.78
CA GLY A 627 -23.47 -11.01 13.13
C GLY A 627 -24.37 -10.67 11.93
N PRO A 628 -25.32 -9.73 12.11
CA PRO A 628 -26.29 -9.38 11.07
C PRO A 628 -25.67 -8.89 9.76
N ARG A 629 -24.43 -8.37 9.78
CA ARG A 629 -23.69 -7.92 8.58
C ARG A 629 -22.67 -8.94 8.04
N MET A 630 -22.73 -10.19 8.47
CA MET A 630 -21.90 -11.25 7.87
C MET A 630 -22.02 -11.25 6.34
N CYS A 631 -20.90 -11.46 5.66
CA CYS A 631 -20.80 -11.43 4.21
C CYS A 631 -21.80 -12.40 3.56
N LEU A 632 -22.64 -11.89 2.66
CA LEU A 632 -23.61 -12.69 1.91
C LEU A 632 -22.93 -13.63 0.90
N GLY A 633 -21.78 -13.22 0.37
CA GLY A 633 -21.01 -13.98 -0.61
C GLY A 633 -20.05 -15.01 -0.03
N LYS A 634 -20.06 -15.29 1.28
CA LYS A 634 -19.07 -16.17 1.94
C LYS A 634 -18.96 -17.54 1.25
N ASP A 635 -20.07 -18.27 1.15
CA ASP A 635 -20.05 -19.64 0.62
C ASP A 635 -19.72 -19.65 -0.87
N MET A 636 -20.26 -18.67 -1.60
CA MET A 636 -19.96 -18.44 -3.01
C MET A 636 -18.47 -18.17 -3.25
N ALA A 637 -17.85 -17.32 -2.42
CA ALA A 637 -16.43 -17.00 -2.50
C ALA A 637 -15.57 -18.24 -2.27
N PHE A 638 -15.89 -19.08 -1.29
CA PHE A 638 -15.16 -20.33 -1.10
C PHE A 638 -15.26 -21.26 -2.31
N VAL A 639 -16.44 -21.40 -2.93
CA VAL A 639 -16.58 -22.19 -4.16
C VAL A 639 -15.69 -21.63 -5.26
N MET A 640 -15.79 -20.32 -5.55
CA MET A 640 -14.99 -19.67 -6.61
C MET A 640 -13.48 -19.83 -6.37
N ILE A 641 -13.02 -19.54 -5.15
CA ILE A 641 -11.60 -19.64 -4.80
C ILE A 641 -11.12 -21.08 -4.91
N LYS A 642 -11.88 -22.07 -4.40
CA LYS A 642 -11.48 -23.47 -4.46
C LYS A 642 -11.45 -24.00 -5.89
N THR A 643 -12.42 -23.64 -6.74
CA THR A 643 -12.43 -24.03 -8.16
C THR A 643 -11.19 -23.52 -8.88
N VAL A 644 -10.80 -22.26 -8.67
CA VAL A 644 -9.57 -21.70 -9.23
C VAL A 644 -8.33 -22.38 -8.64
N ALA A 645 -8.26 -22.50 -7.32
CA ALA A 645 -7.12 -23.04 -6.61
C ALA A 645 -6.83 -24.50 -6.97
N ALA A 646 -7.86 -25.36 -6.95
CA ALA A 646 -7.75 -26.78 -7.27
C ALA A 646 -7.26 -26.99 -8.72
N ALA A 647 -7.87 -26.30 -9.69
CA ALA A 647 -7.48 -26.42 -11.09
C ALA A 647 -6.04 -25.95 -11.34
N MET A 648 -5.64 -24.81 -10.75
CA MET A 648 -4.28 -24.31 -10.91
C MET A 648 -3.24 -25.19 -10.22
N LEU A 649 -3.47 -25.62 -8.97
CA LEU A 649 -2.53 -26.46 -8.22
C LEU A 649 -2.30 -27.80 -8.91
N TRP A 650 -3.35 -28.40 -9.47
CA TRP A 650 -3.24 -29.68 -10.16
C TRP A 650 -2.46 -29.56 -11.47
N ASN A 651 -2.79 -28.57 -12.30
CA ASN A 651 -2.20 -28.46 -13.64
C ASN A 651 -0.83 -27.77 -13.65
N PHE A 652 -0.51 -26.96 -12.64
CA PHE A 652 0.67 -26.09 -12.66
C PHE A 652 1.43 -26.02 -11.34
N ALA A 653 2.76 -25.91 -11.46
CA ALA A 653 3.64 -25.48 -10.39
C ALA A 653 3.84 -23.96 -10.49
N VAL A 654 3.60 -23.25 -9.39
CA VAL A 654 3.67 -21.78 -9.31
C VAL A 654 4.92 -21.39 -8.52
N GLU A 655 5.85 -20.68 -9.16
CA GLU A 655 7.12 -20.27 -8.56
C GLU A 655 7.21 -18.73 -8.53
N VAL A 656 7.28 -18.14 -7.34
CA VAL A 656 7.51 -16.69 -7.20
C VAL A 656 8.86 -16.31 -7.80
N VAL A 657 8.92 -15.24 -8.59
CA VAL A 657 10.18 -14.83 -9.23
C VAL A 657 11.23 -14.42 -8.18
N PRO A 658 12.52 -14.72 -8.40
CA PRO A 658 13.57 -14.35 -7.45
C PRO A 658 13.60 -12.84 -7.19
N GLY A 659 13.65 -12.45 -5.91
CA GLY A 659 13.71 -11.04 -5.51
C GLY A 659 12.38 -10.29 -5.54
N HIS A 660 11.24 -10.98 -5.77
CA HIS A 660 9.91 -10.36 -5.69
C HIS A 660 9.65 -9.81 -4.28
N VAL A 661 9.29 -8.53 -4.20
CA VAL A 661 9.03 -7.84 -2.92
C VAL A 661 7.53 -7.86 -2.63
N VAL A 662 7.14 -8.64 -1.63
CA VAL A 662 5.74 -8.77 -1.20
C VAL A 662 5.47 -7.80 -0.07
N GLU A 663 4.69 -6.76 -0.39
CA GLU A 663 4.25 -5.73 0.56
C GLU A 663 2.78 -5.35 0.29
N PRO A 664 1.97 -5.07 1.32
CA PRO A 664 0.60 -4.60 1.15
C PRO A 664 0.52 -3.25 0.43
N ARG A 665 -0.46 -3.10 -0.46
CA ARG A 665 -0.84 -1.82 -1.08
C ARG A 665 -1.66 -0.99 -0.08
N LEU A 666 -1.48 0.33 -0.10
CA LEU A 666 -2.34 1.25 0.64
C LEU A 666 -3.70 1.37 -0.02
N SER A 667 -4.61 0.47 0.35
CA SER A 667 -5.95 0.36 -0.20
C SER A 667 -6.92 -0.14 0.87
N ILE A 668 -8.23 0.03 0.64
CA ILE A 668 -9.27 -0.58 1.49
C ILE A 668 -9.21 -2.11 1.42
N ILE A 669 -8.81 -2.66 0.27
CA ILE A 669 -8.57 -4.09 0.08
C ILE A 669 -7.08 -4.36 0.27
N LEU A 670 -6.74 -5.43 1.01
CA LEU A 670 -5.37 -5.86 1.24
C LEU A 670 -4.77 -6.50 -0.03
N LEU A 671 -4.48 -5.69 -1.05
CA LEU A 671 -3.83 -6.11 -2.29
C LEU A 671 -2.30 -6.10 -2.16
N MET A 672 -1.59 -6.85 -3.02
CA MET A 672 -0.13 -6.74 -3.11
C MET A 672 0.25 -5.51 -3.94
N LYS A 673 1.15 -4.67 -3.42
CA LYS A 673 1.55 -3.41 -4.08
C LYS A 673 2.27 -3.64 -5.41
N ASN A 674 3.11 -4.67 -5.47
CA ASN A 674 3.92 -5.00 -6.64
C ASN A 674 3.34 -6.19 -7.44
N GLY A 675 2.06 -6.52 -7.22
CA GLY A 675 1.44 -7.72 -7.77
C GLY A 675 2.02 -9.01 -7.18
N LEU A 676 1.70 -10.14 -7.81
CA LEU A 676 2.28 -11.45 -7.53
C LEU A 676 2.94 -11.99 -8.80
N VAL A 677 4.18 -11.58 -9.04
CA VAL A 677 4.91 -12.00 -10.25
C VAL A 677 5.47 -13.41 -10.06
N VAL A 678 5.06 -14.34 -10.90
CA VAL A 678 5.43 -15.75 -10.83
C VAL A 678 5.86 -16.28 -12.20
N ARG A 679 6.57 -17.40 -12.19
CA ARG A 679 6.67 -18.32 -13.32
C ARG A 679 5.76 -19.50 -13.06
N VAL A 680 5.07 -19.93 -14.11
CA VAL A 680 4.18 -21.08 -14.07
C VAL A 680 4.80 -22.18 -14.91
N ARG A 681 4.79 -23.42 -14.42
CA ARG A 681 5.23 -24.61 -15.17
C ARG A 681 4.12 -25.64 -15.16
N ARG A 682 3.93 -26.36 -16.27
CA ARG A 682 2.99 -27.49 -16.29
C ARG A 682 3.47 -28.59 -15.33
N ARG A 683 2.55 -29.17 -14.58
CA ARG A 683 2.81 -30.40 -13.80
C ARG A 683 2.64 -31.61 -14.72
N SER A 684 3.55 -32.57 -14.54
CA SER A 684 3.63 -33.83 -15.29
C SER A 684 2.69 -34.88 -14.74
#